data_AF-A0A838YXN5-F1
#
_entry.id   AF-A0A838YXN5-F1
#
_cell.length_a   1.000
_cell.length_b   1.000
_cell.length_c   1.000
_cell.angle_alpha   90.00
_cell.angle_beta   90.00
_cell.angle_gamma   90.00
#
_symmetry.space_group_name_H-M   'P 1'
#
loop_
_entity.id
_entity.type
_entity.pdbx_description
1 polymer ?
#
loop_
_entity_poly.entity_id
_entity_poly.type
_entity_poly.pdbx_seq_one_letter_code
_entity_poly.pdbx_strand_id
1 'polypeptide(L)'
;MNRRGFAVVSLWLTIVLIFHSCKTDDILKAPGISALNCSDATFSATATSGVSYTGTASVPYSGGNGIAYPAGTAVASSGVMGLIATLSEGTLATGSGAASFVITGTPNMAGTASFLIELGGQSCILALPVVQSKASISTLTGSISPASGTSGTAYTGTLTLDYTGGNGGTYDASTASSTGVEGLTATLTAGTLTNGSGKLTYAISGTPASAGTATFNISFGGQTFTVTLTIATGTTGTANPAKDTVVIVYSGTSAAVNNAFANDGVNVAVSGADVIVTSKNTTKEIVYLLSGNATKGSFKIYSDYKFNITMKGVSITNSTGPAINIQSGKKATINVLSGTTNNLTDGTTYATSSEDQKGAFFSEGQLSFMGTGTLNVTGNNKHGIVSDDYIAISESNIIIKSAVKDGIRANDYVTMDNGTLNVTASGDGIVADEGYITINGGSVTVNSVDDGITAAYDGTDTSITPYVLIKGGTIKVSTTGDKGNAIKSASYTSIGTADAVTLNVTGKGAKGIKTDGDFNLSAGTVKITVSGAAYYVTADADIAASAGINCDKNLAIKGGNLSITNTGTGGKGISVDGTATISGGTITISATGSTYTYTSSMTSEAKGFKSDGAFTITNGELNIAATDDGIKSETSVTVSNGTINITKSKEGIEAPIITFDGGITNVVSSNDGINVTKGIVKGGTESNDGSNLFINNGIIIVAGSDAIDSNGNITIKGGTTIVCGPSSSPEEGIDVNGNFLVNGGTLISGGSNSNMTKAMGAASAQVSMYLKSGTQLAASSVIHIENATGTEMVTFKPKNAVSYFHFSSPGLLKNTQYKIYFGGSYTGGTFVGNSSGWGLYTGGAYSNSGGTLKTTTTTSTTNTVNSITF
;
A
#
# COMPACT_ATOMS: atom_id res chain seq x y z
N MET A 1 -78.24 53.79 2.50
CA MET A 1 -78.70 53.15 3.75
C MET A 1 -78.62 51.65 3.56
N ASN A 2 -77.53 51.02 3.97
CA ASN A 2 -77.19 50.55 5.32
C ASN A 2 -77.67 49.12 5.60
N ARG A 3 -76.67 48.22 5.58
CA ARG A 3 -76.41 47.15 6.55
C ARG A 3 -77.50 46.09 6.73
N ARG A 4 -77.36 44.97 6.01
CA ARG A 4 -77.51 43.59 6.52
C ARG A 4 -77.29 42.61 5.36
N GLY A 5 -76.09 42.02 5.28
CA GLY A 5 -75.77 41.03 4.24
C GLY A 5 -74.32 40.56 4.18
N PHE A 6 -73.46 40.92 5.14
CA PHE A 6 -72.01 40.62 5.09
C PHE A 6 -71.49 40.07 6.43
N ALA A 7 -72.21 39.12 7.04
CA ALA A 7 -71.79 38.50 8.31
C ALA A 7 -71.71 36.96 8.27
N VAL A 8 -71.81 36.33 7.09
CA VAL A 8 -71.73 34.86 6.98
C VAL A 8 -70.60 34.36 6.06
N VAL A 9 -69.99 35.21 5.23
CA VAL A 9 -68.87 34.82 4.35
C VAL A 9 -67.50 35.14 4.96
N SER A 10 -67.42 35.97 6.00
CA SER A 10 -66.14 36.32 6.64
C SER A 10 -65.75 35.41 7.82
N LEU A 11 -66.63 34.52 8.29
CA LEU A 11 -66.34 33.60 9.40
C LEU A 11 -65.90 32.20 8.95
N TRP A 12 -66.12 31.85 7.67
CA TRP A 12 -65.61 30.61 7.08
C TRP A 12 -64.24 30.76 6.42
N LEU A 13 -63.77 31.99 6.15
CA LEU A 13 -62.43 32.23 5.61
C LEU A 13 -61.36 32.41 6.70
N THR A 14 -61.75 32.56 7.97
CA THR A 14 -60.81 32.64 9.10
C THR A 14 -60.61 31.31 9.83
N ILE A 15 -61.47 30.30 9.59
CA ILE A 15 -61.31 28.96 10.19
C ILE A 15 -60.62 27.98 9.23
N VAL A 16 -60.63 28.24 7.91
CA VAL A 16 -59.87 27.43 6.92
C VAL A 16 -58.39 27.86 6.81
N LEU A 17 -58.01 29.02 7.35
CA LEU A 17 -56.61 29.44 7.49
C LEU A 17 -55.96 29.04 8.83
N ILE A 18 -56.70 28.38 9.73
CA ILE A 18 -56.16 27.89 11.02
C ILE A 18 -55.93 26.36 11.01
N PHE A 19 -56.42 25.63 10.01
CA PHE A 19 -56.08 24.20 9.80
C PHE A 19 -54.94 23.97 8.79
N HIS A 20 -54.08 24.96 8.57
CA HIS A 20 -52.81 24.82 7.83
C HIS A 20 -51.58 25.38 8.59
N SER A 21 -51.69 25.54 9.91
CA SER A 21 -50.56 25.92 10.79
C SER A 21 -50.21 24.90 11.87
N CYS A 22 -50.59 23.63 11.66
CA CYS A 22 -49.83 22.52 12.24
C CYS A 22 -49.14 21.77 11.11
N LYS A 23 -48.23 22.46 10.39
CA LYS A 23 -47.00 21.75 10.04
C LYS A 23 -46.41 21.40 11.40
N THR A 24 -46.18 20.11 11.64
CA THR A 24 -45.25 19.69 12.69
C THR A 24 -44.09 20.68 12.65
N ASP A 25 -43.72 21.22 13.81
CA ASP A 25 -42.40 21.79 13.95
C ASP A 25 -41.44 20.69 13.53
N ASP A 26 -41.06 20.67 12.25
CA ASP A 26 -39.84 20.04 11.78
C ASP A 26 -38.75 20.93 12.38
N ILE A 27 -38.58 20.78 13.70
CA ILE A 27 -37.38 21.20 14.40
C ILE A 27 -36.30 20.50 13.61
N LEU A 28 -35.61 21.25 12.73
CA LEU A 28 -34.44 20.79 11.99
C LEU A 28 -33.52 20.18 13.03
N LYS A 29 -33.58 18.86 13.13
CA LYS A 29 -32.91 18.14 14.21
C LYS A 29 -31.43 18.36 13.94
N ALA A 30 -30.67 18.89 14.90
CA ALA A 30 -29.25 19.09 14.71
C ALA A 30 -28.58 17.73 14.42
N PRO A 31 -27.49 17.68 13.63
CA PRO A 31 -26.68 16.47 13.52
C PRO A 31 -26.29 16.02 14.93
N GLY A 32 -26.52 14.75 15.24
CA GLY A 32 -26.41 14.22 16.58
C GLY A 32 -25.96 12.76 16.58
N ILE A 33 -25.06 12.42 17.50
CA ILE A 33 -24.54 11.07 17.73
C ILE A 33 -24.65 10.72 19.23
N SER A 34 -24.68 9.43 19.58
CA SER A 34 -24.69 8.98 20.98
C SER A 34 -23.28 8.82 21.57
N ALA A 35 -22.28 8.51 20.74
CA ALA A 35 -20.89 8.42 21.17
C ALA A 35 -19.95 8.71 20.00
N LEU A 36 -18.80 9.32 20.30
CA LEU A 36 -17.66 9.51 19.40
C LEU A 36 -16.47 8.74 19.99
N ASN A 37 -15.92 7.80 19.23
CA ASN A 37 -14.95 6.83 19.73
C ASN A 37 -13.56 7.08 19.12
N CYS A 38 -12.81 7.99 19.74
CA CYS A 38 -11.47 8.35 19.29
C CYS A 38 -10.41 7.24 19.51
N SER A 39 -10.62 6.32 20.46
CA SER A 39 -9.65 5.24 20.70
C SER A 39 -9.61 4.24 19.55
N ASP A 40 -10.69 4.14 18.78
CA ASP A 40 -10.79 3.26 17.60
C ASP A 40 -10.55 4.04 16.30
N ALA A 41 -10.00 5.25 16.38
CA ALA A 41 -9.70 6.05 15.20
C ALA A 41 -8.55 5.44 14.39
N THR A 42 -8.66 5.51 13.06
CA THR A 42 -7.61 5.06 12.13
C THR A 42 -7.04 6.23 11.35
N PHE A 43 -5.73 6.22 11.12
CA PHE A 43 -5.03 7.28 10.37
C PHE A 43 -4.60 6.78 8.98
N SER A 44 -4.61 7.67 7.99
CA SER A 44 -4.21 7.34 6.62
C SER A 44 -2.70 7.27 6.41
N ALA A 45 -1.93 7.90 7.31
CA ALA A 45 -0.46 7.98 7.24
C ALA A 45 0.13 8.17 8.64
N THR A 46 1.39 7.73 8.81
CA THR A 46 2.18 7.98 10.01
C THR A 46 2.74 9.40 9.99
N ALA A 47 2.57 10.16 11.07
CA ALA A 47 3.21 11.46 11.23
C ALA A 47 4.65 11.29 11.72
N THR A 48 5.57 12.11 11.21
CA THR A 48 6.99 12.13 11.61
C THR A 48 7.38 13.56 11.97
N SER A 49 8.10 13.75 13.08
CA SER A 49 8.52 15.07 13.55
C SER A 49 9.30 15.85 12.48
N GLY A 50 9.02 17.14 12.34
CA GLY A 50 9.65 18.04 11.38
C GLY A 50 9.30 17.79 9.91
N VAL A 51 8.48 16.78 9.60
CA VAL A 51 8.03 16.47 8.23
C VAL A 51 6.61 16.98 8.02
N SER A 52 6.38 17.69 6.90
CA SER A 52 5.02 18.11 6.53
C SER A 52 4.12 16.88 6.40
N TYR A 53 3.01 16.92 7.11
CA TYR A 53 2.01 15.88 7.20
C TYR A 53 0.73 16.37 6.56
N THR A 54 0.11 15.50 5.76
CA THR A 54 -1.26 15.64 5.29
C THR A 54 -1.85 14.24 5.28
N GLY A 55 -2.81 14.00 6.17
CA GLY A 55 -3.47 12.71 6.32
C GLY A 55 -4.92 12.89 6.72
N THR A 56 -5.66 11.79 6.76
CA THR A 56 -7.02 11.75 7.28
C THR A 56 -7.08 10.83 8.49
N ALA A 57 -7.92 11.20 9.46
CA ALA A 57 -8.33 10.34 10.54
C ALA A 57 -9.80 9.96 10.36
N SER A 58 -10.10 8.67 10.35
CA SER A 58 -11.46 8.15 10.37
C SER A 58 -11.83 7.83 11.82
N VAL A 59 -12.78 8.57 12.38
CA VAL A 59 -13.20 8.49 13.79
C VAL A 59 -14.58 7.87 13.88
N PRO A 60 -14.71 6.64 14.43
CA PRO A 60 -16.00 5.98 14.58
C PRO A 60 -16.96 6.74 15.51
N TYR A 61 -18.25 6.69 15.21
CA TYR A 61 -19.33 7.14 16.07
C TYR A 61 -20.50 6.15 16.07
N SER A 62 -21.34 6.22 17.10
CA SER A 62 -22.61 5.48 17.21
C SER A 62 -23.81 6.43 17.30
N GLY A 63 -25.01 5.94 16.95
CA GLY A 63 -26.26 6.67 17.17
C GLY A 63 -26.46 7.92 16.31
N GLY A 64 -25.80 8.01 15.16
CA GLY A 64 -26.03 9.03 14.16
C GLY A 64 -27.48 9.06 13.68
N ASN A 65 -27.93 10.24 13.26
CA ASN A 65 -29.34 10.52 12.99
C ASN A 65 -29.67 10.80 11.51
N GLY A 66 -28.75 10.51 10.58
CA GLY A 66 -29.00 10.71 9.15
C GLY A 66 -28.76 12.13 8.63
N ILE A 67 -28.30 13.07 9.48
CA ILE A 67 -28.30 14.51 9.17
C ILE A 67 -26.92 15.01 8.73
N ALA A 68 -26.92 15.89 7.74
CA ALA A 68 -25.72 16.55 7.24
C ALA A 68 -25.10 17.48 8.29
N TYR A 69 -23.78 17.52 8.33
CA TYR A 69 -22.99 18.41 9.17
C TYR A 69 -21.96 19.16 8.31
N PRO A 70 -21.73 20.45 8.59
CA PRO A 70 -20.75 21.24 7.84
C PRO A 70 -19.33 20.83 8.21
N ALA A 71 -18.36 21.31 7.43
CA ALA A 71 -16.96 21.23 7.82
C ALA A 71 -16.74 21.90 9.19
N GLY A 72 -15.93 21.29 10.04
CA GLY A 72 -15.66 21.80 11.38
C GLY A 72 -14.59 22.89 11.37
N THR A 73 -14.43 23.53 12.52
CA THR A 73 -13.32 24.47 12.75
C THR A 73 -12.00 23.72 12.90
N ALA A 74 -10.90 24.36 12.50
CA ALA A 74 -9.55 23.86 12.70
C ALA A 74 -9.23 23.66 14.19
N VAL A 75 -8.83 22.44 14.57
CA VAL A 75 -8.40 22.06 15.92
C VAL A 75 -6.89 21.88 15.91
N ALA A 76 -6.16 22.73 16.65
CA ALA A 76 -4.73 22.58 16.81
C ALA A 76 -4.39 21.38 17.72
N SER A 77 -3.33 20.67 17.38
CA SER A 77 -2.76 19.62 18.21
C SER A 77 -2.15 20.14 19.51
N SER A 78 -2.28 19.34 20.58
CA SER A 78 -1.60 19.48 21.87
C SER A 78 -0.69 18.27 22.13
N GLY A 79 0.26 18.39 23.07
CA GLY A 79 1.29 17.37 23.32
C GLY A 79 2.42 17.46 22.28
N VAL A 80 2.11 17.16 21.02
CA VAL A 80 2.94 17.49 19.85
C VAL A 80 2.27 18.63 19.11
N MET A 81 2.97 19.75 18.91
CA MET A 81 2.41 20.94 18.26
C MET A 81 2.67 20.93 16.75
N GLY A 82 1.95 21.78 15.99
CA GLY A 82 2.23 22.04 14.58
C GLY A 82 1.32 21.29 13.60
N LEU A 83 0.42 20.45 14.10
CA LEU A 83 -0.65 19.83 13.33
C LEU A 83 -2.02 20.48 13.62
N ILE A 84 -2.90 20.46 12.62
CA ILE A 84 -4.28 20.95 12.66
C ILE A 84 -5.20 19.85 12.13
N ALA A 85 -6.21 19.44 12.90
CA ALA A 85 -7.28 18.55 12.46
C ALA A 85 -8.53 19.36 12.10
N THR A 86 -9.13 19.08 10.94
CA THR A 86 -10.36 19.74 10.48
C THR A 86 -11.38 18.69 10.07
N LEU A 87 -12.56 18.70 10.70
CA LEU A 87 -13.66 17.81 10.31
C LEU A 87 -14.08 18.11 8.86
N SER A 88 -14.07 17.09 8.00
CA SER A 88 -14.63 17.18 6.65
C SER A 88 -16.15 17.30 6.73
N GLU A 89 -16.78 18.09 5.85
CA GLU A 89 -18.24 18.09 5.72
C GLU A 89 -18.76 16.68 5.37
N GLY A 90 -19.94 16.33 5.85
CA GLY A 90 -20.47 14.99 5.66
C GLY A 90 -21.93 14.84 6.07
N THR A 91 -22.44 13.62 6.03
CA THR A 91 -23.77 13.25 6.53
C THR A 91 -23.64 12.10 7.50
N LEU A 92 -24.23 12.24 8.70
CA LEU A 92 -24.22 11.15 9.67
C LEU A 92 -25.00 9.96 9.12
N ALA A 93 -24.45 8.76 9.26
CA ALA A 93 -25.23 7.54 9.06
C ALA A 93 -26.33 7.45 10.12
N THR A 94 -27.45 6.80 9.79
CA THR A 94 -28.43 6.40 10.81
C THR A 94 -27.86 5.21 11.58
N GLY A 95 -27.53 5.39 12.87
CA GLY A 95 -26.83 4.39 13.67
C GLY A 95 -25.32 4.62 13.71
N SER A 96 -24.51 3.59 13.53
CA SER A 96 -23.04 3.73 13.58
C SER A 96 -22.47 4.20 12.25
N GLY A 97 -21.39 4.97 12.31
CA GLY A 97 -20.66 5.45 11.15
C GLY A 97 -19.26 5.93 11.53
N ALA A 98 -18.58 6.61 10.63
CA ALA A 98 -17.29 7.23 10.91
C ALA A 98 -17.22 8.63 10.30
N ALA A 99 -16.54 9.54 10.98
CA ALA A 99 -16.31 10.91 10.51
C ALA A 99 -14.85 11.09 10.12
N SER A 100 -14.64 11.77 8.99
CA SER A 100 -13.31 12.04 8.46
C SER A 100 -12.80 13.40 8.97
N PHE A 101 -11.59 13.42 9.51
CA PHE A 101 -10.85 14.62 9.84
C PHE A 101 -9.62 14.71 8.95
N VAL A 102 -9.44 15.81 8.23
CA VAL A 102 -8.19 16.10 7.51
C VAL A 102 -7.21 16.71 8.51
N ILE A 103 -6.06 16.09 8.67
CA ILE A 103 -4.98 16.53 9.55
C ILE A 103 -3.83 17.03 8.69
N THR A 104 -3.44 18.29 8.84
CA THR A 104 -2.33 18.91 8.10
C THR A 104 -1.36 19.63 9.03
N GLY A 105 -0.16 19.89 8.54
CA GLY A 105 0.86 20.70 9.23
C GLY A 105 2.16 19.94 9.43
N THR A 106 3.07 20.48 10.25
CA THR A 106 4.38 19.86 10.50
C THR A 106 4.52 19.66 12.00
N PRO A 107 4.50 18.42 12.52
CA PRO A 107 4.61 18.19 13.95
C PRO A 107 6.01 18.57 14.41
N ASN A 108 6.15 19.31 15.51
CA ASN A 108 7.44 19.86 15.93
C ASN A 108 8.39 18.83 16.60
N MET A 109 7.84 17.75 17.14
CA MET A 109 8.59 16.71 17.87
C MET A 109 7.87 15.35 17.80
N ALA A 110 8.54 14.28 18.23
CA ALA A 110 7.92 12.97 18.40
C ALA A 110 7.01 12.94 19.64
N GLY A 111 6.06 12.01 19.69
CA GLY A 111 5.13 11.84 20.80
C GLY A 111 3.70 11.65 20.32
N THR A 112 2.72 12.11 21.10
CA THR A 112 1.30 12.02 20.73
C THR A 112 0.74 13.40 20.44
N ALA A 113 0.35 13.65 19.19
CA ALA A 113 -0.45 14.81 18.80
C ALA A 113 -1.92 14.57 19.17
N SER A 114 -2.43 15.32 20.14
CA SER A 114 -3.78 15.16 20.69
C SER A 114 -4.69 16.27 20.21
N PHE A 115 -5.83 15.92 19.63
CA PHE A 115 -6.85 16.87 19.15
C PHE A 115 -8.14 16.66 19.92
N LEU A 116 -8.65 17.69 20.60
CA LEU A 116 -9.99 17.67 21.17
C LEU A 116 -11.00 17.94 20.05
N ILE A 117 -11.57 16.88 19.50
CA ILE A 117 -12.50 16.96 18.36
C ILE A 117 -13.95 16.84 18.83
N GLU A 118 -14.85 17.47 18.09
CA GLU A 118 -16.28 17.50 18.38
C GLU A 118 -17.09 17.09 17.15
N LEU A 119 -18.14 16.29 17.34
CA LEU A 119 -19.12 15.94 16.32
C LEU A 119 -20.47 15.62 16.98
N GLY A 120 -21.56 16.16 16.43
CA GLY A 120 -22.91 15.75 16.79
C GLY A 120 -23.24 15.82 18.28
N GLY A 121 -22.69 16.81 18.99
CA GLY A 121 -22.89 17.02 20.43
C GLY A 121 -21.92 16.27 21.36
N GLN A 122 -21.07 15.39 20.82
CA GLN A 122 -20.09 14.62 21.58
C GLN A 122 -18.66 15.13 21.28
N SER A 123 -17.74 14.92 22.23
CA SER A 123 -16.32 15.23 22.07
C SER A 123 -15.43 14.08 22.54
N CYS A 124 -14.24 13.96 21.95
CA CYS A 124 -13.21 13.05 22.41
C CYS A 124 -11.81 13.52 21.99
N ILE A 125 -10.77 12.90 22.56
CA ILE A 125 -9.37 13.19 22.24
C ILE A 125 -8.89 12.22 21.16
N LEU A 126 -8.71 12.73 19.94
CA LEU A 126 -8.08 12.01 18.85
C LEU A 126 -6.56 12.06 19.04
N ALA A 127 -5.93 10.91 19.20
CA ALA A 127 -4.50 10.79 19.51
C ALA A 127 -3.74 10.24 18.29
N LEU A 128 -3.00 11.09 17.58
CA LEU A 128 -2.13 10.72 16.47
C LEU A 128 -0.69 10.48 16.97
N PRO A 129 -0.15 9.27 16.90
CA PRO A 129 1.27 9.02 17.18
C PRO A 129 2.16 9.70 16.13
N VAL A 130 3.18 10.41 16.61
CA VAL A 130 4.22 11.07 15.81
C VAL A 130 5.56 10.41 16.09
N VAL A 131 6.18 9.88 15.05
CA VAL A 131 7.48 9.20 15.11
C VAL A 131 8.62 10.23 15.07
N GLN A 132 9.72 9.94 15.75
CA GLN A 132 10.94 10.77 15.72
C GLN A 132 11.59 10.74 14.33
N SER A 133 11.85 11.91 13.76
CA SER A 133 12.68 12.04 12.55
C SER A 133 14.15 11.79 12.88
N LYS A 134 14.84 11.18 11.92
CA LYS A 134 16.32 11.18 11.85
C LYS A 134 16.78 12.47 11.17
N ALA A 135 17.94 12.97 11.57
CA ALA A 135 18.48 14.23 11.08
C ALA A 135 18.63 14.26 9.55
N SER A 136 17.97 15.20 8.88
CA SER A 136 18.19 15.53 7.46
C SER A 136 18.35 17.04 7.29
N ILE A 137 19.11 17.47 6.29
CA ILE A 137 19.37 18.88 5.97
C ILE A 137 19.34 19.11 4.46
N SER A 138 19.09 20.35 4.03
CA SER A 138 19.07 20.73 2.61
C SER A 138 20.43 21.24 2.12
N THR A 139 21.18 21.92 2.97
CA THR A 139 22.51 22.45 2.62
C THR A 139 23.45 22.30 3.81
N LEU A 140 24.75 22.22 3.52
CA LEU A 140 25.80 22.15 4.52
C LEU A 140 27.00 22.98 4.04
N THR A 141 27.40 23.97 4.83
CA THR A 141 28.59 24.80 4.61
C THR A 141 29.32 24.99 5.92
N GLY A 142 30.61 25.29 5.93
CA GLY A 142 31.29 25.47 7.19
C GLY A 142 32.70 25.99 7.10
N SER A 143 33.33 26.14 8.26
CA SER A 143 34.70 26.62 8.40
C SER A 143 35.38 26.03 9.64
N ILE A 144 36.71 25.98 9.60
CA ILE A 144 37.55 25.54 10.72
C ILE A 144 38.18 26.76 11.39
N SER A 145 38.22 26.75 12.73
CA SER A 145 38.95 27.71 13.54
C SER A 145 39.75 26.98 14.64
N PRO A 146 41.07 27.20 14.80
CA PRO A 146 41.94 28.02 13.95
C PRO A 146 42.09 27.47 12.52
N ALA A 147 42.26 28.33 11.51
CA ALA A 147 42.33 27.88 10.10
C ALA A 147 43.67 27.23 9.69
N SER A 148 44.64 27.14 10.60
CA SER A 148 45.93 26.50 10.36
C SER A 148 46.49 25.81 11.61
N GLY A 149 47.35 24.82 11.38
CA GLY A 149 48.11 24.10 12.41
C GLY A 149 49.58 23.94 12.02
N THR A 150 50.35 23.25 12.86
CA THR A 150 51.78 22.97 12.62
C THR A 150 52.05 21.48 12.79
N SER A 151 52.74 20.87 11.81
CA SER A 151 53.12 19.45 11.84
C SER A 151 53.87 19.12 13.13
N GLY A 152 53.55 17.98 13.75
CA GLY A 152 54.18 17.51 14.99
C GLY A 152 53.74 18.25 16.26
N THR A 153 52.87 19.27 16.18
CA THR A 153 52.33 19.99 17.34
C THR A 153 50.86 19.64 17.56
N ALA A 154 50.45 19.41 18.81
CA ALA A 154 49.05 19.15 19.13
C ALA A 154 48.17 20.32 18.67
N TYR A 155 47.11 20.00 17.95
CA TYR A 155 46.11 20.91 17.43
C TYR A 155 44.80 20.71 18.20
N THR A 156 44.13 21.81 18.54
CA THR A 156 42.76 21.82 19.06
C THR A 156 42.02 22.94 18.37
N GLY A 157 40.88 22.62 17.74
CA GLY A 157 40.08 23.56 16.99
C GLY A 157 38.64 23.12 16.88
N THR A 158 37.85 23.86 16.13
CA THR A 158 36.43 23.61 15.94
C THR A 158 36.09 23.74 14.46
N LEU A 159 35.39 22.76 13.92
CA LEU A 159 34.70 22.84 12.64
C LEU A 159 33.23 23.18 12.92
N THR A 160 32.80 24.35 12.48
CA THR A 160 31.38 24.76 12.55
C THR A 160 30.76 24.57 11.17
N LEU A 161 29.67 23.80 11.11
CA LEU A 161 28.89 23.59 9.91
C LEU A 161 27.52 24.27 10.07
N ASP A 162 27.26 25.27 9.26
CA ASP A 162 25.94 25.88 9.09
C ASP A 162 25.11 25.01 8.13
N TYR A 163 23.88 24.69 8.52
CA TYR A 163 22.92 23.98 7.68
C TYR A 163 21.61 24.75 7.53
N THR A 164 20.89 24.45 6.45
CA THR A 164 19.49 24.85 6.25
C THR A 164 18.61 23.62 6.09
N GLY A 165 17.29 23.77 6.26
CA GLY A 165 16.32 22.68 6.05
C GLY A 165 16.44 21.52 7.04
N GLY A 166 17.00 21.77 8.22
CA GLY A 166 16.98 20.84 9.34
C GLY A 166 15.55 20.42 9.66
N ASN A 167 15.34 19.13 9.89
CA ASN A 167 14.02 18.52 10.07
C ASN A 167 13.72 18.14 11.53
N GLY A 168 14.41 18.75 12.50
CA GLY A 168 14.18 18.44 13.91
C GLY A 168 14.66 17.04 14.33
N GLY A 169 15.36 16.34 13.44
CA GLY A 169 15.72 14.96 13.66
C GLY A 169 16.94 14.76 14.57
N THR A 170 16.97 13.64 15.27
CA THR A 170 18.11 13.25 16.12
C THR A 170 19.26 12.70 15.28
N TYR A 171 20.50 12.96 15.69
CA TYR A 171 21.71 12.39 15.12
C TYR A 171 22.62 11.85 16.22
N ASP A 172 23.31 10.76 15.92
CA ASP A 172 24.28 10.14 16.81
C ASP A 172 25.60 10.93 16.82
N ALA A 173 26.48 10.60 17.76
CA ALA A 173 27.85 11.09 17.72
C ALA A 173 28.53 10.60 16.42
N SER A 174 29.37 11.44 15.82
CA SER A 174 30.10 11.07 14.60
C SER A 174 31.52 11.61 14.64
N THR A 175 32.42 10.94 13.93
CA THR A 175 33.82 11.38 13.83
C THR A 175 34.29 11.36 12.38
N ALA A 176 35.14 12.32 12.01
CA ALA A 176 35.82 12.37 10.72
C ALA A 176 37.32 12.57 10.93
N SER A 177 38.13 11.62 10.44
CA SER A 177 39.59 11.76 10.47
C SER A 177 40.08 12.53 9.24
N SER A 178 41.15 13.31 9.41
CA SER A 178 41.75 14.06 8.30
C SER A 178 42.40 13.13 7.26
N THR A 179 42.32 13.53 6.00
CA THR A 179 43.03 12.94 4.85
C THR A 179 44.03 13.95 4.28
N GLY A 180 44.97 13.51 3.42
CA GLY A 180 46.08 14.35 2.94
C GLY A 180 47.18 14.54 3.99
N VAL A 181 46.85 15.14 5.13
CA VAL A 181 47.65 15.12 6.36
C VAL A 181 46.89 14.36 7.43
N GLU A 182 47.48 13.29 7.93
CA GLU A 182 46.89 12.42 8.96
C GLU A 182 47.16 12.95 10.38
N GLY A 183 46.44 12.42 11.36
CA GLY A 183 46.69 12.71 12.79
C GLY A 183 45.69 13.67 13.44
N LEU A 184 44.67 14.14 12.72
CA LEU A 184 43.58 14.95 13.27
C LEU A 184 42.23 14.23 13.16
N THR A 185 41.37 14.42 14.16
CA THR A 185 40.01 13.89 14.19
C THR A 185 39.03 14.98 14.58
N ALA A 186 37.99 15.16 13.78
CA ALA A 186 36.82 16.00 14.05
C ALA A 186 35.74 15.13 14.71
N THR A 187 35.21 15.53 15.86
CA THR A 187 34.20 14.78 16.63
C THR A 187 32.96 15.62 16.88
N LEU A 188 31.79 15.14 16.45
CA LEU A 188 30.47 15.68 16.75
C LEU A 188 29.82 14.82 17.83
N THR A 189 29.27 15.45 18.86
CA THR A 189 28.45 14.77 19.88
C THR A 189 27.04 14.54 19.37
N ALA A 190 26.37 13.48 19.84
CA ALA A 190 24.96 13.23 19.52
C ALA A 190 24.08 14.45 19.88
N GLY A 191 23.02 14.67 19.12
CA GLY A 191 22.14 15.82 19.30
C GLY A 191 20.84 15.74 18.50
N THR A 192 20.13 16.86 18.42
CA THR A 192 18.90 17.02 17.63
C THR A 192 19.03 18.28 16.79
N LEU A 193 18.64 18.19 15.51
CA LEU A 193 18.63 19.37 14.64
C LEU A 193 17.57 20.37 15.10
N THR A 194 17.82 21.64 14.81
CA THR A 194 16.76 22.65 14.81
C THR A 194 15.93 22.50 13.53
N ASN A 195 14.63 22.72 13.61
CA ASN A 195 13.80 22.86 12.41
C ASN A 195 14.20 24.13 11.63
N GLY A 196 14.53 24.00 10.34
CA GLY A 196 15.03 25.09 9.52
C GLY A 196 16.56 25.22 9.57
N SER A 197 17.07 26.42 9.84
CA SER A 197 18.52 26.65 9.83
C SER A 197 19.14 26.46 11.21
N GLY A 198 20.36 25.92 11.25
CA GLY A 198 21.09 25.68 12.49
C GLY A 198 22.57 25.43 12.27
N LYS A 199 23.26 24.97 13.32
CA LYS A 199 24.70 24.68 13.31
C LYS A 199 25.01 23.32 13.89
N LEU A 200 26.01 22.65 13.33
CA LEU A 200 26.69 21.50 13.92
C LEU A 200 28.12 21.92 14.29
N THR A 201 28.62 21.42 15.41
CA THR A 201 29.94 21.78 15.92
C THR A 201 30.75 20.51 16.15
N TYR A 202 31.77 20.32 15.32
CA TYR A 202 32.76 19.27 15.47
C TYR A 202 33.98 19.82 16.22
N ALA A 203 34.37 19.18 17.32
CA ALA A 203 35.64 19.43 17.98
C ALA A 203 36.76 18.73 17.22
N ILE A 204 37.77 19.46 16.75
CA ILE A 204 38.95 18.89 16.08
C ILE A 204 40.08 18.80 17.10
N SER A 205 40.68 17.62 17.21
CA SER A 205 41.89 17.42 18.03
C SER A 205 42.86 16.43 17.39
N GLY A 206 44.12 16.46 17.81
CA GLY A 206 45.16 15.50 17.39
C GLY A 206 46.50 16.17 17.10
N THR A 207 47.45 15.44 16.54
CA THR A 207 48.78 15.96 16.16
C THR A 207 49.02 15.63 14.68
N PRO A 208 49.08 16.61 13.77
CA PRO A 208 49.21 16.34 12.35
C PRO A 208 50.60 15.78 12.02
N ALA A 209 50.63 14.74 11.21
CA ALA A 209 51.81 13.91 10.94
C ALA A 209 52.85 14.57 10.02
N SER A 210 52.41 15.46 9.14
CA SER A 210 53.23 16.12 8.13
C SER A 210 52.71 17.52 7.82
N ALA A 211 53.54 18.34 7.16
CA ALA A 211 53.07 19.58 6.54
C ALA A 211 52.21 19.27 5.31
N GLY A 212 51.26 20.14 5.00
CA GLY A 212 50.38 19.98 3.83
C GLY A 212 48.94 20.38 4.13
N THR A 213 48.00 19.77 3.43
CA THR A 213 46.58 20.04 3.58
C THR A 213 45.88 18.87 4.26
N ALA A 214 45.40 19.08 5.48
CA ALA A 214 44.47 18.17 6.16
C ALA A 214 43.06 18.40 5.63
N THR A 215 42.42 17.37 5.10
CA THR A 215 41.08 17.44 4.49
C THR A 215 40.09 16.60 5.29
N PHE A 216 39.00 17.21 5.75
CA PHE A 216 37.88 16.53 6.39
C PHE A 216 36.70 16.45 5.41
N ASN A 217 36.25 15.23 5.14
CA ASN A 217 35.04 14.98 4.38
C ASN A 217 33.92 14.66 5.37
N ILE A 218 33.00 15.59 5.55
CA ILE A 218 31.83 15.41 6.40
C ILE A 218 30.65 14.95 5.54
N SER A 219 29.94 13.92 6.00
CA SER A 219 28.62 13.55 5.51
C SER A 219 27.67 13.65 6.70
N PHE A 220 26.59 14.40 6.52
CA PHE A 220 25.59 14.61 7.55
C PHE A 220 24.24 14.92 6.91
N GLY A 221 23.20 14.19 7.33
CA GLY A 221 21.81 14.46 6.98
C GLY A 221 21.54 14.52 5.47
N GLY A 222 22.18 13.66 4.68
CA GLY A 222 22.04 13.60 3.22
C GLY A 222 22.99 14.52 2.45
N GLN A 223 23.73 15.41 3.11
CA GLN A 223 24.65 16.35 2.46
C GLN A 223 26.11 15.98 2.74
N THR A 224 26.98 16.38 1.83
CA THR A 224 28.44 16.27 2.02
C THR A 224 29.09 17.64 2.03
N PHE A 225 30.14 17.80 2.83
CA PHE A 225 30.94 19.01 2.90
C PHE A 225 32.41 18.65 3.09
N THR A 226 33.26 19.13 2.19
CA THR A 226 34.72 19.00 2.29
C THR A 226 35.31 20.30 2.79
N VAL A 227 36.10 20.21 3.86
CA VAL A 227 36.81 21.36 4.43
C VAL A 227 38.28 21.02 4.62
N THR A 228 39.13 22.02 4.44
CA THR A 228 40.58 21.87 4.54
C THR A 228 41.15 22.71 5.68
N LEU A 229 42.24 22.20 6.26
CA LEU A 229 43.04 22.84 7.29
C LEU A 229 44.50 22.81 6.81
N THR A 230 45.12 23.98 6.70
CA THR A 230 46.53 24.08 6.28
C THR A 230 47.45 23.75 7.44
N ILE A 231 48.35 22.78 7.25
CA ILE A 231 49.36 22.38 8.23
C ILE A 231 50.72 22.90 7.75
N ALA A 232 51.26 23.88 8.47
CA ALA A 232 52.60 24.40 8.24
C ALA A 232 53.67 23.40 8.70
N THR A 233 54.86 23.52 8.10
CA THR A 233 56.04 22.74 8.48
C THR A 233 56.45 23.07 9.92
N GLY A 234 56.57 22.03 10.76
CA GLY A 234 57.10 22.12 12.12
C GLY A 234 58.46 21.42 12.25
N THR A 235 58.93 21.21 13.48
CA THR A 235 60.12 20.38 13.75
C THR A 235 59.89 18.91 13.41
N THR A 236 60.92 18.19 12.95
CA THR A 236 60.86 16.73 12.68
C THR A 236 60.48 15.96 13.95
N GLY A 237 59.21 15.58 14.07
CA GLY A 237 58.70 14.73 15.14
C GLY A 237 58.04 13.48 14.58
N THR A 238 58.14 12.36 15.28
CA THR A 238 57.38 11.15 14.99
C THR A 238 55.90 11.42 15.20
N ALA A 239 55.11 11.29 14.12
CA ALA A 239 53.66 11.45 14.15
C ALA A 239 53.03 10.48 15.17
N ASN A 240 52.40 11.02 16.21
CA ASN A 240 51.44 10.24 16.99
C ASN A 240 50.08 10.36 16.29
N PRO A 241 49.33 9.26 16.07
CA PRO A 241 48.01 9.36 15.49
C PRO A 241 47.11 10.18 16.42
N ALA A 242 45.97 10.66 15.90
CA ALA A 242 44.97 11.32 16.73
C ALA A 242 44.71 10.47 17.98
N LYS A 243 44.66 11.10 19.17
CA LYS A 243 44.59 10.42 20.48
C LYS A 243 43.43 9.42 20.60
N ASP A 244 42.48 9.48 19.66
CA ASP A 244 41.21 8.77 19.70
C ASP A 244 41.06 7.65 18.66
N THR A 245 42.15 7.33 17.93
CA THR A 245 42.10 6.42 16.78
C THR A 245 43.18 5.34 16.86
N VAL A 246 42.78 4.09 16.63
CA VAL A 246 43.67 2.97 16.30
C VAL A 246 43.70 2.85 14.78
N VAL A 247 44.88 3.04 14.18
CA VAL A 247 45.05 3.01 12.71
C VAL A 247 45.58 1.65 12.29
N ILE A 248 44.90 1.01 11.33
CA ILE A 248 45.25 -0.30 10.79
C ILE A 248 45.36 -0.18 9.27
N VAL A 249 46.56 -0.44 8.74
CA VAL A 249 46.86 -0.36 7.30
C VAL A 249 47.29 -1.73 6.79
N TYR A 250 46.49 -2.30 5.88
CA TYR A 250 46.76 -3.59 5.26
C TYR A 250 47.64 -3.45 4.01
N SER A 251 48.61 -4.36 3.85
CA SER A 251 49.49 -4.43 2.69
C SER A 251 49.80 -5.89 2.33
N GLY A 252 49.05 -6.43 1.37
CA GLY A 252 49.17 -7.81 0.89
C GLY A 252 48.83 -8.82 1.98
N THR A 253 49.84 -9.49 2.52
CA THR A 253 49.71 -10.50 3.58
C THR A 253 50.15 -9.98 4.95
N SER A 254 50.28 -8.67 5.12
CA SER A 254 50.71 -8.00 6.36
C SER A 254 49.78 -6.85 6.75
N ALA A 255 49.77 -6.47 8.02
CA ALA A 255 49.11 -5.28 8.53
C ALA A 255 50.04 -4.46 9.45
N ALA A 256 50.03 -3.14 9.30
CA ALA A 256 50.69 -2.21 10.21
C ALA A 256 49.66 -1.60 11.17
N VAL A 257 50.00 -1.53 12.45
CA VAL A 257 49.10 -1.02 13.50
C VAL A 257 49.76 0.13 14.23
N ASN A 258 49.01 1.21 14.40
CA ASN A 258 49.33 2.31 15.30
C ASN A 258 48.23 2.42 16.36
N ASN A 259 48.54 2.02 17.59
CA ASN A 259 47.58 1.93 18.68
C ASN A 259 47.80 3.03 19.73
N ALA A 260 47.03 4.11 19.62
CA ALA A 260 47.06 5.22 20.58
C ALA A 260 46.62 4.82 22.01
N PHE A 261 45.94 3.68 22.16
CA PHE A 261 45.28 3.24 23.40
C PHE A 261 45.92 2.00 24.01
N ALA A 262 47.16 1.67 23.66
CA ALA A 262 47.88 0.53 24.23
C ALA A 262 47.92 0.55 25.77
N ASN A 263 47.97 1.74 26.36
CA ASN A 263 47.95 1.95 27.82
C ASN A 263 46.55 2.18 28.41
N ASP A 264 45.52 2.28 27.56
CA ASP A 264 44.12 2.57 27.93
C ASP A 264 43.22 1.34 27.69
N GLY A 265 43.80 0.16 27.82
CA GLY A 265 43.08 -1.12 27.79
C GLY A 265 42.79 -1.68 26.40
N VAL A 266 43.38 -1.14 25.32
CA VAL A 266 43.25 -1.68 23.97
C VAL A 266 44.49 -2.45 23.57
N ASN A 267 44.36 -3.76 23.39
CA ASN A 267 45.41 -4.60 22.84
C ASN A 267 45.10 -4.94 21.38
N VAL A 268 46.12 -4.89 20.50
CA VAL A 268 46.00 -5.26 19.09
C VAL A 268 47.06 -6.28 18.74
N ALA A 269 46.64 -7.51 18.47
CA ALA A 269 47.51 -8.59 18.01
C ALA A 269 47.48 -8.69 16.48
N VAL A 270 48.65 -8.89 15.87
CA VAL A 270 48.80 -9.02 14.42
C VAL A 270 49.55 -10.31 14.09
N SER A 271 48.96 -11.15 13.26
CA SER A 271 49.59 -12.35 12.69
C SER A 271 49.44 -12.31 11.17
N GLY A 272 50.48 -11.86 10.46
CA GLY A 272 50.35 -11.54 9.03
C GLY A 272 49.39 -10.35 8.83
N ALA A 273 48.33 -10.56 8.05
CA ALA A 273 47.23 -9.59 7.90
C ALA A 273 45.97 -9.98 8.70
N ASP A 274 46.07 -10.94 9.62
CA ASP A 274 45.01 -11.17 10.61
C ASP A 274 45.23 -10.23 11.79
N VAL A 275 44.27 -9.31 12.01
CA VAL A 275 44.31 -8.32 13.09
C VAL A 275 43.21 -8.64 14.10
N ILE A 276 43.59 -8.83 15.37
CA ILE A 276 42.67 -9.09 16.47
C ILE A 276 42.80 -7.96 17.49
N VAL A 277 41.70 -7.27 17.73
CA VAL A 277 41.57 -6.22 18.75
C VAL A 277 40.87 -6.76 19.97
N THR A 278 41.40 -6.48 21.16
CA THR A 278 40.72 -6.70 22.44
C THR A 278 40.70 -5.39 23.23
N SER A 279 39.53 -4.76 23.33
CA SER A 279 39.32 -3.50 24.05
C SER A 279 38.62 -3.72 25.38
N LYS A 280 39.29 -3.35 26.46
CA LYS A 280 38.76 -3.27 27.83
C LYS A 280 38.38 -1.84 28.24
N ASN A 281 38.42 -0.90 27.29
CA ASN A 281 37.96 0.46 27.53
C ASN A 281 36.44 0.49 27.68
N THR A 282 35.95 1.15 28.73
CA THR A 282 34.51 1.27 29.06
C THR A 282 33.97 2.70 29.04
N THR A 283 34.80 3.68 28.69
CA THR A 283 34.46 5.11 28.83
C THR A 283 34.42 5.84 27.50
N LYS A 284 34.96 5.26 26.43
CA LYS A 284 35.13 5.93 25.15
C LYS A 284 34.79 5.04 23.96
N GLU A 285 34.09 5.62 23.00
CA GLU A 285 33.88 4.99 21.70
C GLU A 285 35.12 5.12 20.83
N ILE A 286 35.99 4.11 20.88
CA ILE A 286 37.27 4.10 20.16
C ILE A 286 37.03 3.96 18.65
N VAL A 287 37.80 4.69 17.86
CA VAL A 287 37.76 4.62 16.39
C VAL A 287 38.84 3.68 15.88
N TYR A 288 38.45 2.65 15.14
CA TYR A 288 39.34 1.76 14.39
C TYR A 288 39.31 2.15 12.92
N LEU A 289 40.36 2.82 12.45
CA LEU A 289 40.48 3.27 11.06
C LEU A 289 41.15 2.19 10.22
N LEU A 290 40.41 1.58 9.31
CA LEU A 290 40.88 0.51 8.43
C LEU A 290 41.16 1.06 7.02
N SER A 291 42.31 0.71 6.45
CA SER A 291 42.70 1.10 5.08
C SER A 291 43.66 0.09 4.45
N GLY A 292 43.91 0.22 3.14
CA GLY A 292 44.83 -0.66 2.42
C GLY A 292 44.20 -1.98 1.97
N ASN A 293 45.03 -2.94 1.54
CA ASN A 293 44.56 -4.19 0.94
C ASN A 293 45.19 -5.42 1.60
N ALA A 294 44.36 -6.31 2.14
CA ALA A 294 44.73 -7.64 2.61
C ALA A 294 44.26 -8.71 1.60
N THR A 295 45.20 -9.39 0.94
CA THR A 295 44.90 -10.51 0.02
C THR A 295 44.60 -11.81 0.76
N LYS A 296 45.05 -11.91 2.02
CA LYS A 296 44.73 -12.99 2.96
C LYS A 296 44.86 -12.44 4.38
N GLY A 297 43.74 -12.05 4.98
CA GLY A 297 43.71 -11.49 6.33
C GLY A 297 42.29 -11.25 6.82
N SER A 298 42.19 -10.68 8.02
CA SER A 298 40.91 -10.43 8.69
C SER A 298 41.01 -9.25 9.66
N PHE A 299 39.85 -8.71 10.03
CA PHE A 299 39.71 -7.84 11.18
C PHE A 299 38.74 -8.47 12.19
N LYS A 300 39.22 -8.74 13.40
CA LYS A 300 38.42 -9.28 14.50
C LYS A 300 38.49 -8.36 15.71
N ILE A 301 37.38 -8.18 16.41
CA ILE A 301 37.34 -7.30 17.59
C ILE A 301 36.45 -7.84 18.71
N TYR A 302 36.96 -7.72 19.95
CA TYR A 302 36.19 -7.75 21.19
C TYR A 302 36.23 -6.37 21.83
N SER A 303 35.10 -5.92 22.37
CA SER A 303 35.02 -4.63 23.05
C SER A 303 34.02 -4.69 24.19
N ASP A 304 34.38 -4.13 25.34
CA ASP A 304 33.50 -3.99 26.50
C ASP A 304 32.60 -2.72 26.39
N TYR A 305 32.83 -1.87 25.39
CA TYR A 305 32.04 -0.66 25.11
C TYR A 305 31.71 -0.49 23.63
N LYS A 306 30.83 0.46 23.30
CA LYS A 306 30.51 0.85 21.92
C LYS A 306 31.75 1.39 21.22
N PHE A 307 31.84 1.24 19.89
CA PHE A 307 33.03 1.63 19.13
C PHE A 307 32.68 1.97 17.68
N ASN A 308 33.66 2.53 16.97
CA ASN A 308 33.54 2.92 15.58
C ASN A 308 34.53 2.13 14.71
N ILE A 309 34.09 1.63 13.56
CA ILE A 309 34.95 1.16 12.49
C ILE A 309 34.83 2.15 11.33
N THR A 310 35.91 2.86 11.02
CA THR A 310 35.97 3.77 9.87
C THR A 310 36.67 3.09 8.71
N MET A 311 35.98 2.98 7.57
CA MET A 311 36.50 2.33 6.36
C MET A 311 37.02 3.40 5.39
N LYS A 312 38.34 3.44 5.18
CA LYS A 312 39.04 4.40 4.31
C LYS A 312 39.72 3.66 3.16
N GLY A 313 38.92 3.14 2.23
CA GLY A 313 39.41 2.39 1.07
C GLY A 313 40.05 1.05 1.45
N VAL A 314 39.48 0.35 2.42
CA VAL A 314 39.98 -0.96 2.88
C VAL A 314 39.47 -2.08 1.99
N SER A 315 40.34 -3.01 1.62
CA SER A 315 39.98 -4.27 0.97
C SER A 315 40.51 -5.45 1.78
N ILE A 316 39.65 -6.35 2.25
CA ILE A 316 40.03 -7.51 3.07
C ILE A 316 39.45 -8.78 2.43
N THR A 317 40.34 -9.71 2.09
CA THR A 317 39.99 -11.08 1.70
C THR A 317 40.45 -12.04 2.78
N ASN A 318 39.51 -12.75 3.41
CA ASN A 318 39.82 -13.88 4.29
C ASN A 318 39.54 -15.18 3.55
N SER A 319 40.46 -16.15 3.54
CA SER A 319 40.27 -17.42 2.84
C SER A 319 39.53 -18.49 3.66
N THR A 320 39.46 -18.34 4.98
CA THR A 320 39.02 -19.39 5.92
C THR A 320 38.13 -18.86 7.04
N GLY A 321 37.43 -17.74 6.82
CA GLY A 321 36.58 -17.10 7.83
C GLY A 321 35.99 -15.78 7.34
N PRO A 322 35.28 -15.04 8.21
CA PRO A 322 34.77 -13.70 7.91
C PRO A 322 35.91 -12.71 7.59
N ALA A 323 35.64 -11.72 6.72
CA ALA A 323 36.56 -10.61 6.51
C ALA A 323 36.56 -9.67 7.73
N ILE A 324 35.39 -9.41 8.29
CA ILE A 324 35.21 -8.70 9.56
C ILE A 324 34.39 -9.56 10.52
N ASN A 325 34.93 -9.82 11.71
CA ASN A 325 34.27 -10.59 12.76
C ASN A 325 34.21 -9.80 14.09
N ILE A 326 33.04 -9.27 14.42
CA ILE A 326 32.81 -8.51 15.66
C ILE A 326 32.25 -9.47 16.72
N GLN A 327 33.05 -9.78 17.72
CA GLN A 327 32.74 -10.67 18.83
C GLN A 327 32.34 -9.88 20.08
N SER A 328 31.54 -8.83 19.89
CA SER A 328 31.11 -7.91 20.94
C SER A 328 29.62 -7.63 20.79
N GLY A 329 28.85 -7.84 21.86
CA GLY A 329 27.43 -7.46 21.94
C GLY A 329 27.19 -5.95 22.12
N LYS A 330 28.15 -5.10 21.72
CA LYS A 330 28.07 -3.63 21.81
C LYS A 330 27.91 -3.03 20.43
N LYS A 331 27.27 -1.85 20.35
CA LYS A 331 27.05 -1.15 19.09
C LYS A 331 28.37 -0.83 18.40
N ALA A 332 28.49 -1.30 17.17
CA ALA A 332 29.53 -0.92 16.23
C ALA A 332 28.95 0.08 15.22
N THR A 333 29.43 1.32 15.28
CA THR A 333 29.12 2.34 14.26
C THR A 333 30.12 2.17 13.10
N ILE A 334 29.60 1.92 11.91
CA ILE A 334 30.37 1.67 10.68
C ILE A 334 30.32 2.93 9.82
N ASN A 335 31.43 3.65 9.75
CA ASN A 335 31.56 4.86 8.95
C ASN A 335 32.25 4.53 7.62
N VAL A 336 31.47 4.47 6.53
CA VAL A 336 31.96 4.24 5.17
C VAL A 336 32.36 5.60 4.57
N LEU A 337 33.67 5.90 4.59
CA LEU A 337 34.14 7.25 4.32
C LEU A 337 33.81 7.68 2.88
N SER A 338 33.26 8.89 2.74
CA SER A 338 32.91 9.49 1.45
C SER A 338 34.08 9.46 0.46
N GLY A 339 33.78 9.14 -0.80
CA GLY A 339 34.76 9.03 -1.88
C GLY A 339 35.64 7.78 -1.85
N THR A 340 35.39 6.84 -0.92
CA THR A 340 36.14 5.59 -0.83
C THR A 340 35.31 4.39 -1.28
N THR A 341 35.99 3.36 -1.78
CA THR A 341 35.41 2.05 -2.08
C THR A 341 36.09 1.01 -1.21
N ASN A 342 35.29 0.26 -0.46
CA ASN A 342 35.73 -0.74 0.50
C ASN A 342 35.26 -2.12 0.04
N ASN A 343 36.08 -3.16 0.18
CA ASN A 343 35.76 -4.51 -0.31
C ASN A 343 35.98 -5.55 0.80
N LEU A 344 34.96 -6.32 1.13
CA LEU A 344 35.03 -7.43 2.07
C LEU A 344 34.72 -8.72 1.33
N THR A 345 35.56 -9.74 1.49
CA THR A 345 35.36 -11.07 0.91
C THR A 345 35.80 -12.13 1.90
N ASP A 346 34.92 -13.08 2.21
CA ASP A 346 35.19 -14.18 3.13
C ASP A 346 35.61 -15.46 2.39
N GLY A 347 35.93 -16.49 3.18
CA GLY A 347 36.29 -17.80 2.69
C GLY A 347 35.08 -18.55 2.15
N THR A 348 35.29 -19.53 1.27
CA THR A 348 34.24 -20.50 0.90
C THR A 348 33.93 -21.48 2.02
N THR A 349 34.86 -21.65 2.96
CA THR A 349 34.74 -22.45 4.18
C THR A 349 35.29 -21.66 5.35
N TYR A 350 34.71 -21.87 6.54
CA TYR A 350 35.16 -21.24 7.77
C TYR A 350 35.93 -22.24 8.63
N ALA A 351 37.03 -21.80 9.22
CA ALA A 351 37.77 -22.57 10.20
C ALA A 351 36.90 -22.83 11.43
N THR A 352 37.02 -24.02 12.03
CA THR A 352 36.26 -24.35 13.25
C THR A 352 36.58 -23.36 14.37
N SER A 353 35.53 -22.85 15.01
CA SER A 353 35.60 -21.87 16.09
C SER A 353 34.52 -22.17 17.14
N SER A 354 34.74 -21.77 18.39
CA SER A 354 33.71 -21.72 19.43
C SER A 354 32.86 -20.45 19.37
N GLU A 355 33.19 -19.55 18.45
CA GLU A 355 32.56 -18.27 18.23
C GLU A 355 31.71 -18.29 16.97
N ASP A 356 30.77 -17.37 16.90
CA ASP A 356 29.93 -17.26 15.73
C ASP A 356 30.67 -16.64 14.55
N GLN A 357 30.41 -17.25 13.40
CA GLN A 357 30.95 -16.85 12.11
C GLN A 357 29.83 -17.10 11.09
N LYS A 358 28.95 -16.10 10.97
CA LYS A 358 27.68 -16.22 10.23
C LYS A 358 27.72 -15.56 8.85
N GLY A 359 28.60 -14.61 8.60
CA GLY A 359 28.72 -13.96 7.28
C GLY A 359 30.06 -13.26 7.08
N ALA A 360 30.26 -12.72 5.87
CA ALA A 360 31.52 -12.05 5.51
C ALA A 360 31.81 -10.83 6.39
N PHE A 361 30.76 -10.15 6.83
CA PHE A 361 30.79 -9.17 7.90
C PHE A 361 29.78 -9.61 8.98
N PHE A 362 30.28 -10.11 10.10
CA PHE A 362 29.46 -10.57 11.22
C PHE A 362 29.64 -9.73 12.48
N SER A 363 28.56 -9.59 13.28
CA SER A 363 28.54 -8.97 14.60
C SER A 363 27.60 -9.67 15.58
N GLU A 364 28.10 -9.98 16.78
CA GLU A 364 27.29 -10.41 17.94
C GLU A 364 26.38 -9.30 18.47
N GLY A 365 26.69 -8.03 18.16
CA GLY A 365 25.93 -6.86 18.60
C GLY A 365 25.43 -6.01 17.45
N GLN A 366 24.96 -4.81 17.78
CA GLN A 366 24.30 -3.90 16.85
C GLN A 366 25.25 -3.36 15.78
N LEU A 367 24.78 -3.29 14.52
CA LEU A 367 25.49 -2.62 13.42
C LEU A 367 24.75 -1.34 13.00
N SER A 368 25.46 -0.22 12.97
CA SER A 368 24.91 1.07 12.53
C SER A 368 25.77 1.68 11.42
N PHE A 369 25.26 1.70 10.19
CA PHE A 369 25.97 2.16 9.00
C PHE A 369 25.68 3.64 8.71
N MET A 370 26.75 4.39 8.43
CA MET A 370 26.72 5.79 8.02
C MET A 370 27.86 6.13 7.05
N GLY A 371 27.78 7.30 6.42
CA GLY A 371 28.76 7.79 5.46
C GLY A 371 28.47 7.37 4.01
N THR A 372 28.75 8.24 3.05
CA THR A 372 28.38 8.06 1.63
C THR A 372 29.35 7.23 0.79
N GLY A 373 30.40 6.65 1.39
CA GLY A 373 31.30 5.77 0.68
C GLY A 373 30.62 4.47 0.24
N THR A 374 31.32 3.68 -0.59
CA THR A 374 30.82 2.40 -1.09
C THR A 374 31.42 1.25 -0.27
N LEU A 375 30.56 0.35 0.21
CA LEU A 375 30.93 -0.92 0.84
C LEU A 375 30.47 -2.08 -0.05
N ASN A 376 31.41 -2.79 -0.65
CA ASN A 376 31.18 -4.03 -1.39
C ASN A 376 31.41 -5.23 -0.47
N VAL A 377 30.48 -6.18 -0.44
CA VAL A 377 30.59 -7.41 0.35
C VAL A 377 30.32 -8.63 -0.55
N THR A 378 31.16 -9.65 -0.40
CA THR A 378 31.01 -10.96 -1.06
C THR A 378 31.02 -12.04 0.01
N GLY A 379 29.88 -12.71 0.21
CA GLY A 379 29.69 -13.84 1.13
C GLY A 379 29.74 -15.19 0.41
N ASN A 380 30.92 -15.80 0.37
CA ASN A 380 31.22 -17.09 -0.27
C ASN A 380 30.87 -18.31 0.60
N ASN A 381 30.72 -18.17 1.92
CA ASN A 381 30.34 -19.30 2.79
C ASN A 381 28.85 -19.33 3.13
N LYS A 382 28.32 -18.22 3.63
CA LYS A 382 26.94 -18.07 4.11
C LYS A 382 26.39 -16.71 3.70
N HIS A 383 26.20 -15.81 4.67
CA HIS A 383 25.53 -14.53 4.48
C HIS A 383 26.52 -13.41 4.10
N GLY A 384 26.01 -12.31 3.58
CA GLY A 384 26.79 -11.09 3.34
C GLY A 384 27.11 -10.35 4.65
N ILE A 385 26.13 -9.64 5.20
CA ILE A 385 26.22 -8.88 6.46
C ILE A 385 25.25 -9.49 7.48
N VAL A 386 25.73 -9.75 8.70
CA VAL A 386 24.93 -10.36 9.77
C VAL A 386 25.12 -9.63 11.10
N SER A 387 24.02 -9.43 11.81
CA SER A 387 23.99 -9.01 13.22
C SER A 387 23.08 -9.96 14.01
N ASP A 388 23.52 -10.39 15.20
CA ASP A 388 22.66 -11.09 16.15
C ASP A 388 21.76 -10.14 16.96
N ASP A 389 21.72 -8.86 16.58
CA ASP A 389 20.85 -7.81 17.09
C ASP A 389 20.31 -7.08 15.85
N TYR A 390 20.30 -5.74 15.82
CA TYR A 390 19.81 -4.97 14.68
C TYR A 390 20.88 -4.50 13.68
N ILE A 391 20.42 -4.24 12.45
CA ILE A 391 21.15 -3.51 11.41
C ILE A 391 20.41 -2.21 11.07
N ALA A 392 21.05 -1.07 11.32
CA ALA A 392 20.52 0.25 10.99
C ALA A 392 21.38 0.95 9.94
N ILE A 393 20.78 1.33 8.82
CA ILE A 393 21.44 2.06 7.72
C ILE A 393 20.88 3.48 7.72
N SER A 394 21.64 4.43 8.27
CA SER A 394 21.23 5.83 8.23
C SER A 394 21.51 6.45 6.85
N GLU A 395 22.69 6.16 6.29
CA GLU A 395 23.15 6.69 5.00
C GLU A 395 24.41 5.94 4.56
N SER A 396 24.33 5.03 3.58
CA SER A 396 25.51 4.37 2.99
C SER A 396 25.22 3.78 1.61
N ASN A 397 26.26 3.55 0.80
CA ASN A 397 26.15 2.77 -0.44
C ASN A 397 26.66 1.34 -0.18
N ILE A 398 25.76 0.43 0.15
CA ILE A 398 26.07 -0.97 0.47
C ILE A 398 25.71 -1.85 -0.74
N ILE A 399 26.68 -2.64 -1.19
CA ILE A 399 26.53 -3.56 -2.32
C ILE A 399 26.92 -4.96 -1.86
N ILE A 400 25.94 -5.84 -1.65
CA ILE A 400 26.17 -7.27 -1.51
C ILE A 400 26.27 -7.85 -2.92
N LYS A 401 27.50 -8.11 -3.38
CA LYS A 401 27.77 -8.61 -4.72
C LYS A 401 27.25 -10.03 -4.93
N SER A 402 27.35 -10.86 -3.89
CA SER A 402 26.79 -12.20 -3.81
C SER A 402 26.81 -12.68 -2.36
N ALA A 403 25.82 -13.47 -1.96
CA ALA A 403 25.81 -14.28 -0.75
C ALA A 403 25.31 -15.69 -1.07
N VAL A 404 25.94 -16.74 -0.54
CA VAL A 404 25.52 -18.14 -0.72
C VAL A 404 24.19 -18.43 0.02
N LYS A 405 23.96 -17.74 1.12
CA LYS A 405 22.70 -17.67 1.84
C LYS A 405 22.15 -16.26 1.69
N ASP A 406 21.75 -15.64 2.79
CA ASP A 406 21.05 -14.37 2.75
C ASP A 406 22.00 -13.18 2.57
N GLY A 407 21.54 -12.14 1.90
CA GLY A 407 22.34 -10.94 1.68
C GLY A 407 22.62 -10.18 2.98
N ILE A 408 21.56 -9.78 3.66
CA ILE A 408 21.57 -9.11 4.97
C ILE A 408 20.65 -9.86 5.92
N ARG A 409 21.13 -10.18 7.12
CA ARG A 409 20.33 -10.82 8.17
C ARG A 409 20.55 -10.16 9.52
N ALA A 410 19.46 -9.80 10.19
CA ALA A 410 19.45 -9.29 11.55
C ALA A 410 18.54 -10.16 12.41
N ASN A 411 18.90 -10.39 13.67
CA ASN A 411 17.98 -11.05 14.59
C ASN A 411 16.77 -10.14 14.84
N ASP A 412 17.02 -8.89 15.25
CA ASP A 412 15.95 -8.01 15.73
C ASP A 412 15.29 -7.25 14.58
N TYR A 413 16.00 -6.33 13.93
CA TYR A 413 15.41 -5.53 12.86
C TYR A 413 16.42 -5.02 11.84
N VAL A 414 15.90 -4.70 10.65
CA VAL A 414 16.61 -3.93 9.63
C VAL A 414 15.89 -2.62 9.38
N THR A 415 16.58 -1.49 9.57
CA THR A 415 16.04 -0.17 9.23
C THR A 415 16.91 0.52 8.21
N MET A 416 16.30 1.15 7.21
CA MET A 416 17.00 2.01 6.26
C MET A 416 16.34 3.39 6.19
N ASP A 417 17.13 4.42 6.49
CA ASP A 417 16.70 5.81 6.42
C ASP A 417 17.00 6.43 5.05
N ASN A 418 18.20 6.18 4.53
CA ASN A 418 18.67 6.70 3.25
C ASN A 418 19.88 5.89 2.71
N GLY A 419 20.38 6.28 1.54
CA GLY A 419 21.50 5.66 0.85
C GLY A 419 21.07 4.70 -0.25
N THR A 420 21.99 3.85 -0.69
CA THR A 420 21.74 2.80 -1.69
C THR A 420 22.06 1.45 -1.10
N LEU A 421 21.11 0.52 -1.20
CA LEU A 421 21.31 -0.88 -0.85
C LEU A 421 21.06 -1.74 -2.09
N ASN A 422 22.10 -2.41 -2.59
CA ASN A 422 22.02 -3.33 -3.71
C ASN A 422 22.44 -4.73 -3.27
N VAL A 423 21.51 -5.68 -3.25
CA VAL A 423 21.70 -7.01 -2.66
C VAL A 423 21.52 -8.09 -3.72
N THR A 424 22.51 -8.96 -3.84
CA THR A 424 22.41 -10.21 -4.61
C THR A 424 22.66 -11.40 -3.69
N ALA A 425 21.73 -12.35 -3.62
CA ALA A 425 21.78 -13.49 -2.70
C ALA A 425 21.19 -14.77 -3.33
N SER A 426 21.74 -15.93 -2.95
CA SER A 426 21.19 -17.25 -3.31
C SER A 426 20.20 -17.79 -2.28
N GLY A 427 20.16 -17.21 -1.08
CA GLY A 427 19.04 -17.35 -0.14
C GLY A 427 18.12 -16.14 -0.23
N ASP A 428 17.77 -15.58 0.92
CA ASP A 428 16.94 -14.39 1.02
C ASP A 428 17.73 -13.10 0.76
N GLY A 429 17.06 -12.02 0.38
CA GLY A 429 17.70 -10.72 0.23
C GLY A 429 18.03 -10.07 1.58
N ILE A 430 16.98 -9.65 2.29
CA ILE A 430 17.05 -8.94 3.57
C ILE A 430 16.12 -9.65 4.55
N VAL A 431 16.66 -10.07 5.70
CA VAL A 431 15.95 -10.85 6.72
C VAL A 431 16.01 -10.16 8.08
N ALA A 432 14.85 -10.13 8.76
CA ALA A 432 14.73 -9.92 10.20
C ALA A 432 14.04 -11.17 10.81
N ASP A 433 14.66 -11.81 11.79
CA ASP A 433 14.20 -13.10 12.34
C ASP A 433 13.17 -12.95 13.50
N GLU A 434 13.26 -11.88 14.28
CA GLU A 434 12.48 -11.66 15.52
C GLU A 434 11.86 -10.26 15.58
N GLY A 435 11.85 -9.54 14.46
CA GLY A 435 11.25 -8.21 14.42
C GLY A 435 11.03 -7.74 13.00
N TYR A 436 11.36 -6.49 12.73
CA TYR A 436 10.77 -5.80 11.59
C TYR A 436 11.79 -5.31 10.57
N ILE A 437 11.27 -5.05 9.37
CA ILE A 437 12.00 -4.32 8.34
C ILE A 437 11.27 -3.02 8.06
N THR A 438 11.96 -1.89 8.22
CA THR A 438 11.41 -0.57 7.89
C THR A 438 12.30 0.18 6.91
N ILE A 439 11.70 0.64 5.82
CA ILE A 439 12.37 1.48 4.81
C ILE A 439 11.71 2.85 4.82
N ASN A 440 12.44 3.83 5.36
CA ASN A 440 12.00 5.22 5.46
C ASN A 440 12.39 6.02 4.21
N GLY A 441 13.41 5.60 3.46
CA GLY A 441 13.94 6.33 2.31
C GLY A 441 15.12 5.62 1.61
N GLY A 442 15.70 6.27 0.61
CA GLY A 442 16.82 5.78 -0.18
C GLY A 442 16.43 4.91 -1.39
N SER A 443 17.37 4.10 -1.88
CA SER A 443 17.18 3.18 -3.00
C SER A 443 17.52 1.75 -2.58
N VAL A 444 16.57 0.83 -2.72
CA VAL A 444 16.75 -0.59 -2.39
C VAL A 444 16.54 -1.44 -3.63
N THR A 445 17.57 -2.18 -4.03
CA THR A 445 17.51 -3.19 -5.09
C THR A 445 17.90 -4.54 -4.51
N VAL A 446 17.03 -5.54 -4.64
CA VAL A 446 17.26 -6.90 -4.18
C VAL A 446 17.06 -7.87 -5.34
N ASN A 447 18.04 -8.75 -5.55
CA ASN A 447 17.96 -9.90 -6.43
C ASN A 447 18.26 -11.14 -5.59
N SER A 448 17.25 -11.92 -5.23
CA SER A 448 17.40 -13.13 -4.45
C SER A 448 16.89 -14.35 -5.22
N VAL A 449 17.29 -15.54 -4.78
CA VAL A 449 16.64 -16.76 -5.25
C VAL A 449 15.38 -16.98 -4.43
N ASP A 450 15.47 -16.97 -3.10
CA ASP A 450 14.31 -17.24 -2.23
C ASP A 450 13.47 -15.98 -1.97
N ASP A 451 13.26 -15.57 -0.73
CA ASP A 451 12.49 -14.37 -0.43
C ASP A 451 13.33 -13.09 -0.64
N GLY A 452 12.67 -11.98 -0.95
CA GLY A 452 13.32 -10.69 -1.20
C GLY A 452 13.56 -9.92 0.10
N ILE A 453 12.49 -9.43 0.69
CA ILE A 453 12.48 -8.72 1.97
C ILE A 453 11.55 -9.48 2.92
N THR A 454 12.12 -10.02 4.00
CA THR A 454 11.43 -10.96 4.89
C THR A 454 11.54 -10.54 6.34
N ALA A 455 10.39 -10.25 6.95
CA ALA A 455 10.23 -10.24 8.39
C ALA A 455 9.53 -11.54 8.79
N ALA A 456 10.32 -12.55 9.15
CA ALA A 456 9.79 -13.83 9.61
C ALA A 456 9.77 -13.86 11.14
N TYR A 457 8.93 -14.72 11.71
CA TYR A 457 9.06 -15.21 13.08
C TYR A 457 8.17 -16.44 13.19
N ASP A 458 8.74 -17.59 13.55
CA ASP A 458 8.03 -18.85 13.76
C ASP A 458 8.01 -19.29 15.23
N GLY A 459 8.52 -18.43 16.12
CA GLY A 459 8.52 -18.66 17.55
C GLY A 459 7.16 -18.41 18.20
N THR A 460 7.13 -18.53 19.53
CA THR A 460 5.89 -18.47 20.33
C THR A 460 5.72 -17.17 21.13
N ASP A 461 6.71 -16.26 21.09
CA ASP A 461 6.63 -14.98 21.78
C ASP A 461 5.72 -14.02 21.02
N THR A 462 4.54 -13.77 21.58
CA THR A 462 3.55 -12.87 21.00
C THR A 462 3.89 -11.38 21.12
N SER A 463 4.96 -11.02 21.83
CA SER A 463 5.46 -9.62 21.89
C SER A 463 6.26 -9.24 20.64
N ILE A 464 6.78 -10.23 19.92
CA ILE A 464 7.47 -10.05 18.65
C ILE A 464 6.43 -9.77 17.56
N THR A 465 6.64 -8.66 16.83
CA THR A 465 5.75 -8.23 15.75
C THR A 465 6.54 -8.17 14.43
N PRO A 466 6.58 -9.26 13.65
CA PRO A 466 7.38 -9.35 12.44
C PRO A 466 6.69 -8.69 11.23
N TYR A 467 7.00 -7.43 10.97
CA TYR A 467 6.34 -6.64 9.93
C TYR A 467 7.31 -6.03 8.91
N VAL A 468 6.78 -5.73 7.72
CA VAL A 468 7.47 -4.93 6.70
C VAL A 468 6.73 -3.61 6.50
N LEU A 469 7.45 -2.50 6.67
CA LEU A 469 6.92 -1.15 6.54
C LEU A 469 7.73 -0.32 5.55
N ILE A 470 7.10 0.07 4.44
CA ILE A 470 7.70 0.93 3.40
C ILE A 470 7.03 2.30 3.47
N LYS A 471 7.76 3.29 3.98
CA LYS A 471 7.33 4.69 4.12
C LYS A 471 7.96 5.63 3.11
N GLY A 472 9.08 5.24 2.51
CA GLY A 472 9.79 6.02 1.51
C GLY A 472 10.79 5.17 0.72
N GLY A 473 11.40 5.77 -0.30
CA GLY A 473 12.46 5.17 -1.08
C GLY A 473 11.98 4.39 -2.31
N THR A 474 12.83 4.34 -3.33
CA THR A 474 12.58 3.52 -4.53
C THR A 474 12.97 2.08 -4.25
N ILE A 475 12.02 1.15 -4.41
CA ILE A 475 12.21 -0.26 -4.08
C ILE A 475 12.08 -1.10 -5.35
N LYS A 476 13.08 -1.95 -5.60
CA LYS A 476 13.06 -2.96 -6.66
C LYS A 476 13.45 -4.31 -6.11
N VAL A 477 12.56 -5.29 -6.17
CA VAL A 477 12.84 -6.66 -5.71
C VAL A 477 12.59 -7.64 -6.84
N SER A 478 13.52 -8.57 -7.03
CA SER A 478 13.39 -9.68 -7.97
C SER A 478 13.71 -11.00 -7.27
N THR A 479 12.80 -11.99 -7.35
CA THR A 479 12.99 -13.34 -6.82
C THR A 479 12.74 -14.41 -7.88
N THR A 480 13.39 -15.57 -7.75
CA THR A 480 13.38 -16.60 -8.82
C THR A 480 13.04 -18.03 -8.39
N GLY A 481 13.17 -18.34 -7.10
CA GLY A 481 12.96 -19.65 -6.50
C GLY A 481 11.48 -19.94 -6.26
N ASP A 482 11.15 -21.23 -6.28
CA ASP A 482 9.80 -21.72 -5.99
C ASP A 482 9.39 -21.31 -4.56
N LYS A 483 8.15 -20.86 -4.39
CA LYS A 483 7.58 -20.24 -3.19
C LYS A 483 8.30 -18.97 -2.69
N GLY A 484 9.34 -18.47 -3.38
CA GLY A 484 10.02 -17.22 -3.04
C GLY A 484 9.12 -16.00 -3.23
N ASN A 485 9.13 -15.07 -2.29
CA ASN A 485 8.24 -13.92 -2.23
C ASN A 485 9.05 -12.62 -2.29
N ALA A 486 8.60 -11.62 -3.05
CA ALA A 486 9.36 -10.36 -3.07
C ALA A 486 9.28 -9.63 -1.72
N ILE A 487 8.11 -9.61 -1.08
CA ILE A 487 7.95 -9.13 0.30
C ILE A 487 7.18 -10.17 1.10
N LYS A 488 7.70 -10.52 2.28
CA LYS A 488 7.08 -11.47 3.21
C LYS A 488 7.06 -10.93 4.64
N SER A 489 5.93 -11.08 5.32
CA SER A 489 5.79 -10.75 6.74
C SER A 489 4.84 -11.71 7.47
N ALA A 490 5.18 -12.07 8.71
CA ALA A 490 4.30 -12.90 9.55
C ALA A 490 3.22 -12.07 10.30
N SER A 491 3.40 -10.76 10.46
CA SER A 491 2.42 -9.89 11.15
C SER A 491 1.63 -8.99 10.20
N TYR A 492 2.28 -8.06 9.52
CA TYR A 492 1.62 -7.21 8.53
C TYR A 492 2.61 -6.61 7.53
N THR A 493 2.09 -6.22 6.38
CA THR A 493 2.83 -5.42 5.39
C THR A 493 2.09 -4.12 5.13
N SER A 494 2.79 -2.99 5.24
CA SER A 494 2.22 -1.67 4.95
C SER A 494 3.09 -0.88 3.99
N ILE A 495 2.49 -0.35 2.93
CA ILE A 495 3.12 0.49 1.91
C ILE A 495 2.42 1.85 1.88
N GLY A 496 3.18 2.90 2.16
CA GLY A 496 2.70 4.27 2.22
C GLY A 496 3.78 5.26 1.80
N THR A 497 4.39 5.01 0.63
CA THR A 497 5.44 5.85 0.03
C THR A 497 4.90 6.59 -1.20
N ALA A 498 5.48 7.74 -1.57
CA ALA A 498 5.23 8.36 -2.88
C ALA A 498 6.10 7.75 -3.99
N ASP A 499 7.21 7.11 -3.60
CA ASP A 499 8.20 6.53 -4.50
C ASP A 499 7.71 5.20 -5.11
N ALA A 500 8.37 4.78 -6.18
CA ALA A 500 8.01 3.56 -6.90
C ALA A 500 8.45 2.29 -6.14
N VAL A 501 7.53 1.33 -6.04
CA VAL A 501 7.81 -0.04 -5.57
C VAL A 501 7.56 -1.01 -6.72
N THR A 502 8.62 -1.71 -7.17
CA THR A 502 8.55 -2.67 -8.28
C THR A 502 8.98 -4.07 -7.82
N LEU A 503 8.07 -5.03 -7.89
CA LEU A 503 8.26 -6.40 -7.46
C LEU A 503 8.13 -7.35 -8.65
N ASN A 504 9.15 -8.19 -8.89
CA ASN A 504 9.14 -9.17 -9.97
C ASN A 504 9.45 -10.57 -9.41
N VAL A 505 8.56 -11.53 -9.58
CA VAL A 505 8.75 -12.90 -9.03
C VAL A 505 8.43 -13.95 -10.08
N THR A 506 9.28 -14.96 -10.22
CA THR A 506 9.17 -15.94 -11.33
C THR A 506 9.07 -17.40 -10.90
N GLY A 507 9.39 -17.76 -9.66
CA GLY A 507 9.35 -19.14 -9.19
C GLY A 507 7.93 -19.68 -8.99
N LYS A 508 7.74 -21.01 -9.03
CA LYS A 508 6.39 -21.61 -8.90
C LYS A 508 5.79 -21.32 -7.53
N GLY A 509 4.49 -21.02 -7.47
CA GLY A 509 3.82 -20.65 -6.23
C GLY A 509 4.31 -19.36 -5.57
N ALA A 510 5.25 -18.62 -6.21
CA ALA A 510 5.81 -17.37 -5.70
C ALA A 510 4.77 -16.27 -5.60
N LYS A 511 4.97 -15.33 -4.68
CA LYS A 511 4.05 -14.20 -4.49
C LYS A 511 4.79 -12.87 -4.54
N GLY A 512 4.15 -11.85 -5.10
CA GLY A 512 4.70 -10.50 -5.04
C GLY A 512 4.76 -10.02 -3.58
N ILE A 513 3.63 -10.12 -2.89
CA ILE A 513 3.54 -9.83 -1.46
C ILE A 513 2.82 -11.02 -0.80
N LYS A 514 3.45 -11.59 0.23
CA LYS A 514 2.85 -12.55 1.16
C LYS A 514 2.81 -11.92 2.55
N THR A 515 1.64 -11.88 3.17
CA THR A 515 1.54 -11.50 4.58
C THR A 515 0.58 -12.44 5.30
N ASP A 516 1.02 -12.98 6.42
CA ASP A 516 0.19 -13.87 7.26
C ASP A 516 -0.82 -13.08 8.11
N GLY A 517 -0.69 -11.75 8.14
CA GLY A 517 -1.71 -10.87 8.71
C GLY A 517 -2.24 -9.85 7.72
N ASP A 518 -2.26 -8.59 8.12
CA ASP A 518 -2.95 -7.54 7.36
C ASP A 518 -2.06 -6.93 6.27
N PHE A 519 -2.66 -6.57 5.14
CA PHE A 519 -2.01 -5.77 4.10
C PHE A 519 -2.64 -4.38 4.02
N ASN A 520 -1.83 -3.33 4.06
CA ASN A 520 -2.27 -1.95 3.91
C ASN A 520 -1.52 -1.24 2.77
N LEU A 521 -2.27 -0.64 1.85
CA LEU A 521 -1.75 0.29 0.84
C LEU A 521 -2.41 1.65 1.01
N SER A 522 -1.65 2.67 1.41
CA SER A 522 -2.18 4.02 1.62
C SER A 522 -1.82 5.01 0.52
N ALA A 523 -0.69 4.81 -0.17
CA ALA A 523 -0.19 5.69 -1.22
C ALA A 523 0.85 4.98 -2.13
N GLY A 524 1.26 5.67 -3.20
CA GLY A 524 2.41 5.27 -4.02
C GLY A 524 2.07 4.58 -5.33
N THR A 525 3.10 4.29 -6.11
CA THR A 525 2.98 3.47 -7.32
C THR A 525 3.62 2.10 -7.07
N VAL A 526 2.78 1.07 -6.93
CA VAL A 526 3.21 -0.32 -6.69
C VAL A 526 2.96 -1.14 -7.95
N LYS A 527 4.02 -1.70 -8.53
CA LYS A 527 3.95 -2.59 -9.68
C LYS A 527 4.42 -3.98 -9.29
N ILE A 528 3.58 -4.99 -9.50
CA ILE A 528 3.85 -6.38 -9.20
C ILE A 528 3.73 -7.21 -10.48
N THR A 529 4.80 -7.92 -10.83
CA THR A 529 4.82 -8.85 -11.95
C THR A 529 5.14 -10.26 -11.45
N VAL A 530 4.25 -11.20 -11.73
CA VAL A 530 4.33 -12.59 -11.29
C VAL A 530 4.23 -13.49 -12.53
N SER A 531 5.13 -14.45 -12.69
CA SER A 531 5.06 -15.40 -13.81
C SER A 531 5.14 -16.87 -13.40
N GLY A 532 5.34 -17.15 -12.12
CA GLY A 532 5.43 -18.50 -11.58
C GLY A 532 4.13 -19.27 -11.67
N ALA A 533 4.16 -20.50 -12.18
CA ALA A 533 2.99 -21.38 -12.21
C ALA A 533 2.62 -21.90 -10.82
N ALA A 534 1.35 -22.23 -10.60
CA ALA A 534 0.91 -23.03 -9.48
C ALA A 534 1.45 -24.46 -9.59
N TYR A 535 1.59 -25.14 -8.45
CA TYR A 535 1.95 -26.55 -8.40
C TYR A 535 1.42 -27.24 -7.14
N TYR A 536 1.21 -28.55 -7.22
CA TYR A 536 0.85 -29.37 -6.07
C TYR A 536 2.05 -29.63 -5.16
N VAL A 537 1.89 -29.35 -3.87
CA VAL A 537 2.89 -29.60 -2.83
C VAL A 537 2.48 -30.85 -2.06
N THR A 538 3.22 -31.94 -2.28
CA THR A 538 2.90 -33.25 -1.66
C THR A 538 2.92 -33.22 -0.14
N ALA A 539 3.83 -32.45 0.47
CA ALA A 539 3.93 -32.33 1.92
C ALA A 539 2.71 -31.62 2.54
N ASP A 540 2.16 -30.63 1.83
CA ASP A 540 1.04 -29.81 2.31
C ASP A 540 -0.32 -30.42 1.89
N ALA A 541 -0.30 -31.39 0.98
CA ALA A 541 -1.46 -31.93 0.28
C ALA A 541 -2.32 -30.84 -0.37
N ASP A 542 -1.68 -29.77 -0.86
CA ASP A 542 -2.35 -28.56 -1.35
C ASP A 542 -1.63 -27.96 -2.57
N ILE A 543 -2.31 -27.08 -3.30
CA ILE A 543 -1.77 -26.35 -4.44
C ILE A 543 -1.17 -25.03 -3.97
N ALA A 544 0.15 -24.87 -4.14
CA ALA A 544 0.82 -23.60 -4.01
C ALA A 544 0.60 -22.76 -5.28
N ALA A 545 -0.40 -21.88 -5.25
CA ALA A 545 -0.67 -20.94 -6.32
C ALA A 545 0.14 -19.64 -6.17
N SER A 546 0.59 -19.10 -7.30
CA SER A 546 1.22 -17.78 -7.31
C SER A 546 0.16 -16.68 -7.15
N ALA A 547 0.57 -15.54 -6.58
CA ALA A 547 -0.32 -14.39 -6.42
C ALA A 547 0.45 -13.07 -6.54
N GLY A 548 -0.19 -12.02 -7.04
CA GLY A 548 0.33 -10.66 -6.88
C GLY A 548 0.41 -10.29 -5.40
N ILE A 549 -0.72 -10.41 -4.70
CA ILE A 549 -0.83 -10.23 -3.25
C ILE A 549 -1.57 -11.44 -2.66
N ASN A 550 -1.04 -11.99 -1.57
CA ASN A 550 -1.72 -12.96 -0.72
C ASN A 550 -1.66 -12.49 0.74
N CYS A 551 -2.84 -12.36 1.33
CA CYS A 551 -3.06 -11.74 2.63
C CYS A 551 -3.97 -12.65 3.46
N ASP A 552 -3.46 -13.22 4.54
CA ASP A 552 -4.20 -14.23 5.30
C ASP A 552 -5.18 -13.60 6.31
N LYS A 553 -5.07 -12.29 6.57
CA LYS A 553 -6.10 -11.53 7.28
C LYS A 553 -6.71 -10.48 6.37
N ASN A 554 -6.73 -9.21 6.78
CA ASN A 554 -7.51 -8.19 6.12
C ASN A 554 -6.65 -7.37 5.16
N LEU A 555 -7.19 -7.14 3.97
CA LEU A 555 -6.59 -6.27 2.97
C LEU A 555 -7.32 -4.93 2.95
N ALA A 556 -6.58 -3.84 3.06
CA ALA A 556 -7.08 -2.47 2.94
C ALA A 556 -6.28 -1.67 1.90
N ILE A 557 -6.93 -1.27 0.82
CA ILE A 557 -6.39 -0.34 -0.18
C ILE A 557 -7.10 1.00 -0.02
N LYS A 558 -6.38 1.96 0.56
CA LYS A 558 -6.89 3.30 0.87
C LYS A 558 -6.51 4.34 -0.18
N GLY A 559 -5.47 4.08 -0.97
CA GLY A 559 -4.96 4.99 -1.99
C GLY A 559 -3.84 4.38 -2.84
N GLY A 560 -3.22 5.20 -3.70
CA GLY A 560 -2.12 4.78 -4.58
C GLY A 560 -2.55 4.16 -5.90
N ASN A 561 -1.56 3.85 -6.74
CA ASN A 561 -1.68 3.16 -8.02
C ASN A 561 -1.09 1.75 -7.87
N LEU A 562 -1.93 0.72 -7.83
CA LEU A 562 -1.52 -0.67 -7.76
C LEU A 562 -1.70 -1.35 -9.12
N SER A 563 -0.61 -1.83 -9.72
CA SER A 563 -0.65 -2.60 -10.96
C SER A 563 -0.12 -4.01 -10.72
N ILE A 564 -0.96 -5.01 -10.97
CA ILE A 564 -0.62 -6.43 -10.83
C ILE A 564 -0.74 -7.10 -12.19
N THR A 565 0.31 -7.78 -12.61
CA THR A 565 0.28 -8.72 -13.73
C THR A 565 0.70 -10.10 -13.23
N ASN A 566 -0.19 -11.09 -13.32
CA ASN A 566 0.12 -12.48 -13.04
C ASN A 566 -0.15 -13.33 -14.29
N THR A 567 0.92 -13.91 -14.86
CA THR A 567 0.85 -14.78 -16.04
C THR A 567 0.99 -16.26 -15.70
N GLY A 568 1.23 -16.60 -14.43
CA GLY A 568 1.40 -17.97 -13.99
C GLY A 568 0.11 -18.79 -14.10
N THR A 569 0.20 -20.03 -14.59
CA THR A 569 -0.92 -20.98 -14.60
C THR A 569 -1.47 -21.17 -13.19
N GLY A 570 -2.78 -20.98 -13.00
CA GLY A 570 -3.48 -20.99 -11.73
C GLY A 570 -3.17 -19.81 -10.80
N GLY A 571 -2.46 -18.80 -11.32
CA GLY A 571 -2.01 -17.64 -10.57
C GLY A 571 -3.08 -16.56 -10.43
N LYS A 572 -3.24 -16.04 -9.22
CA LYS A 572 -4.26 -15.03 -8.89
C LYS A 572 -3.68 -13.62 -8.93
N GLY A 573 -4.52 -12.61 -9.17
CA GLY A 573 -4.12 -11.22 -8.95
C GLY A 573 -3.95 -10.93 -7.46
N ILE A 574 -5.05 -11.00 -6.73
CA ILE A 574 -5.12 -10.83 -5.27
C ILE A 574 -5.88 -12.02 -4.65
N SER A 575 -5.39 -12.52 -3.52
CA SER A 575 -6.05 -13.54 -2.68
C SER A 575 -6.05 -13.08 -1.24
N VAL A 576 -7.23 -13.05 -0.60
CA VAL A 576 -7.40 -12.62 0.78
C VAL A 576 -8.20 -13.67 1.54
N ASP A 577 -7.75 -14.09 2.71
CA ASP A 577 -8.50 -15.06 3.53
C ASP A 577 -9.46 -14.33 4.48
N GLY A 578 -9.09 -13.14 4.96
CA GLY A 578 -9.97 -12.25 5.72
C GLY A 578 -10.84 -11.35 4.83
N THR A 579 -11.11 -10.14 5.32
CA THR A 579 -11.91 -9.14 4.58
C THR A 579 -11.05 -8.31 3.63
N ALA A 580 -11.63 -7.91 2.49
CA ALA A 580 -10.99 -7.04 1.52
C ALA A 580 -11.76 -5.72 1.40
N THR A 581 -11.10 -4.59 1.65
CA THR A 581 -11.69 -3.25 1.54
C THR A 581 -10.89 -2.37 0.60
N ILE A 582 -11.56 -1.79 -0.39
CA ILE A 582 -11.03 -0.73 -1.26
C ILE A 582 -11.78 0.57 -0.95
N SER A 583 -11.06 1.57 -0.45
CA SER A 583 -11.61 2.88 -0.11
C SER A 583 -10.95 4.03 -0.88
N GLY A 584 -10.12 3.73 -1.89
CA GLY A 584 -9.45 4.70 -2.74
C GLY A 584 -8.37 4.07 -3.63
N GLY A 585 -7.72 4.91 -4.43
CA GLY A 585 -6.65 4.51 -5.36
C GLY A 585 -7.16 3.95 -6.69
N THR A 586 -6.21 3.66 -7.58
CA THR A 586 -6.45 3.00 -8.87
C THR A 586 -5.73 1.66 -8.87
N ILE A 587 -6.49 0.57 -9.00
CA ILE A 587 -6.01 -0.80 -8.98
C ILE A 587 -6.25 -1.40 -10.37
N THR A 588 -5.20 -1.95 -10.98
CA THR A 588 -5.27 -2.64 -12.27
C THR A 588 -4.70 -4.04 -12.14
N ILE A 589 -5.52 -5.05 -12.41
CA ILE A 589 -5.17 -6.47 -12.30
C ILE A 589 -5.29 -7.15 -13.67
N SER A 590 -4.22 -7.81 -14.09
CA SER A 590 -4.20 -8.70 -15.24
C SER A 590 -3.78 -10.10 -14.79
N ALA A 591 -4.72 -11.04 -14.73
CA ALA A 591 -4.50 -12.43 -14.32
C ALA A 591 -4.75 -13.36 -15.52
N THR A 592 -3.72 -13.64 -16.31
CA THR A 592 -3.88 -14.25 -17.64
C THR A 592 -3.49 -15.72 -17.70
N GLY A 593 -3.06 -16.31 -16.59
CA GLY A 593 -2.75 -17.74 -16.52
C GLY A 593 -3.93 -18.62 -16.94
N SER A 594 -3.64 -19.83 -17.43
CA SER A 594 -4.66 -20.88 -17.56
C SER A 594 -4.96 -21.53 -16.20
N THR A 595 -6.00 -22.34 -16.07
CA THR A 595 -6.23 -23.16 -14.87
C THR A 595 -5.10 -24.17 -14.67
N TYR A 596 -4.65 -24.33 -13.42
CA TYR A 596 -3.82 -25.46 -12.98
C TYR A 596 -4.72 -26.58 -12.47
N THR A 597 -4.45 -27.83 -12.87
CA THR A 597 -5.22 -29.00 -12.45
C THR A 597 -4.26 -30.09 -11.99
N TYR A 598 -4.33 -30.46 -10.71
CA TYR A 598 -3.65 -31.65 -10.20
C TYR A 598 -4.55 -32.89 -10.32
N THR A 599 -5.79 -32.77 -9.88
CA THR A 599 -6.88 -33.74 -10.10
C THR A 599 -8.15 -32.99 -10.49
N SER A 600 -9.20 -33.70 -10.92
CA SER A 600 -10.48 -33.08 -11.28
C SER A 600 -11.16 -32.31 -10.15
N SER A 601 -10.77 -32.53 -8.89
CA SER A 601 -11.29 -31.84 -7.71
C SER A 601 -10.28 -30.90 -7.05
N MET A 602 -9.05 -30.81 -7.57
CA MET A 602 -7.99 -29.97 -7.03
C MET A 602 -7.42 -29.11 -8.15
N THR A 603 -7.99 -27.92 -8.27
CA THR A 603 -7.64 -26.92 -9.28
C THR A 603 -7.23 -25.61 -8.62
N SER A 604 -6.49 -24.80 -9.37
CA SER A 604 -6.32 -23.38 -9.06
C SER A 604 -6.51 -22.59 -10.34
N GLU A 605 -7.40 -21.61 -10.30
CA GLU A 605 -7.77 -20.79 -11.44
C GLU A 605 -7.17 -19.39 -11.35
N ALA A 606 -7.01 -18.75 -12.51
CA ALA A 606 -6.44 -17.42 -12.63
C ALA A 606 -7.50 -16.34 -12.44
N LYS A 607 -7.91 -16.16 -11.17
CA LYS A 607 -8.89 -15.15 -10.75
C LYS A 607 -8.23 -13.79 -10.56
N GLY A 608 -8.98 -12.71 -10.83
CA GLY A 608 -8.54 -11.34 -10.61
C GLY A 608 -8.39 -11.04 -9.12
N PHE A 609 -9.50 -11.08 -8.39
CA PHE A 609 -9.58 -10.79 -6.97
C PHE A 609 -10.39 -11.90 -6.25
N LYS A 610 -9.75 -12.66 -5.37
CA LYS A 610 -10.40 -13.65 -4.50
C LYS A 610 -10.37 -13.19 -3.05
N SER A 611 -11.49 -13.31 -2.35
CA SER A 611 -11.62 -13.03 -0.92
C SER A 611 -12.46 -14.11 -0.23
N ASP A 612 -11.95 -14.75 0.82
CA ASP A 612 -12.78 -15.70 1.58
C ASP A 612 -13.75 -14.96 2.49
N GLY A 613 -13.30 -13.86 3.10
CA GLY A 613 -14.17 -12.89 3.76
C GLY A 613 -14.85 -11.92 2.78
N ALA A 614 -15.55 -10.94 3.37
CA ALA A 614 -16.34 -9.97 2.61
C ALA A 614 -15.44 -9.06 1.77
N PHE A 615 -15.85 -8.83 0.52
CA PHE A 615 -15.25 -7.84 -0.36
C PHE A 615 -16.10 -6.56 -0.35
N THR A 616 -15.49 -5.42 -0.06
CA THR A 616 -16.17 -4.12 -0.02
C THR A 616 -15.40 -3.06 -0.80
N ILE A 617 -16.10 -2.30 -1.63
CA ILE A 617 -15.60 -1.06 -2.22
C ILE A 617 -16.45 0.13 -1.78
N THR A 618 -15.80 1.13 -1.19
CA THR A 618 -16.43 2.38 -0.74
C THR A 618 -15.97 3.60 -1.52
N ASN A 619 -14.88 3.49 -2.29
CA ASN A 619 -14.38 4.44 -3.27
C ASN A 619 -13.21 3.81 -4.06
N GLY A 620 -12.64 4.54 -5.03
CA GLY A 620 -11.49 4.10 -5.84
C GLY A 620 -11.91 3.49 -7.18
N GLU A 621 -10.91 3.04 -7.94
CA GLU A 621 -11.08 2.43 -9.27
C GLU A 621 -10.42 1.05 -9.30
N LEU A 622 -11.17 0.02 -9.67
CA LEU A 622 -10.71 -1.36 -9.82
C LEU A 622 -10.91 -1.84 -11.25
N ASN A 623 -9.82 -2.04 -11.98
CA ASN A 623 -9.78 -2.53 -13.35
C ASN A 623 -9.26 -3.97 -13.37
N ILE A 624 -10.02 -4.91 -13.94
CA ILE A 624 -9.67 -6.33 -13.96
C ILE A 624 -9.77 -6.90 -15.39
N ALA A 625 -8.77 -7.70 -15.74
CA ALA A 625 -8.82 -8.67 -16.82
C ALA A 625 -8.31 -10.02 -16.28
N ALA A 626 -9.20 -10.98 -16.10
CA ALA A 626 -8.89 -12.32 -15.62
C ALA A 626 -9.26 -13.39 -16.65
N THR A 627 -8.56 -14.53 -16.64
CA THR A 627 -8.97 -15.69 -17.44
C THR A 627 -10.15 -16.41 -16.81
N ASP A 628 -10.20 -16.45 -15.47
CA ASP A 628 -11.34 -16.98 -14.72
C ASP A 628 -12.10 -15.82 -14.06
N ASP A 629 -12.57 -15.94 -12.82
CA ASP A 629 -13.44 -14.94 -12.22
C ASP A 629 -12.75 -13.57 -12.07
N GLY A 630 -13.51 -12.50 -12.31
CA GLY A 630 -13.05 -11.15 -12.04
C GLY A 630 -12.93 -10.91 -10.53
N ILE A 631 -14.05 -10.97 -9.82
CA ILE A 631 -14.14 -10.88 -8.36
C ILE A 631 -14.90 -12.11 -7.83
N LYS A 632 -14.29 -12.84 -6.90
CA LYS A 632 -14.95 -13.93 -6.17
C LYS A 632 -14.88 -13.67 -4.66
N SER A 633 -16.02 -13.71 -3.99
CA SER A 633 -16.08 -13.76 -2.53
C SER A 633 -16.86 -14.97 -2.04
N GLU A 634 -16.31 -15.68 -1.05
CA GLU A 634 -17.01 -16.82 -0.42
C GLU A 634 -18.13 -16.36 0.54
N THR A 635 -18.25 -15.05 0.80
CA THR A 635 -19.26 -14.49 1.71
C THR A 635 -20.14 -13.43 1.06
N SER A 636 -19.57 -12.30 0.63
CA SER A 636 -20.34 -11.21 0.04
C SER A 636 -19.49 -10.19 -0.72
N VAL A 637 -20.12 -9.53 -1.69
CA VAL A 637 -19.58 -8.36 -2.40
C VAL A 637 -20.48 -7.16 -2.14
N THR A 638 -19.91 -6.06 -1.63
CA THR A 638 -20.63 -4.79 -1.42
C THR A 638 -19.94 -3.64 -2.15
N VAL A 639 -20.70 -2.91 -2.96
CA VAL A 639 -20.25 -1.74 -3.72
C VAL A 639 -21.05 -0.52 -3.28
N SER A 640 -20.47 0.32 -2.42
CA SER A 640 -21.12 1.54 -1.94
C SER A 640 -20.79 2.78 -2.78
N ASN A 641 -19.59 2.83 -3.35
CA ASN A 641 -19.17 3.85 -4.32
C ASN A 641 -17.89 3.38 -5.07
N GLY A 642 -17.33 4.24 -5.92
CA GLY A 642 -16.16 3.93 -6.73
C GLY A 642 -16.54 3.29 -8.07
N THR A 643 -15.52 2.81 -8.79
CA THR A 643 -15.67 2.22 -10.13
C THR A 643 -15.07 0.82 -10.17
N ILE A 644 -15.84 -0.16 -10.63
CA ILE A 644 -15.36 -1.49 -11.00
C ILE A 644 -15.50 -1.65 -12.51
N ASN A 645 -14.40 -1.99 -13.19
CA ASN A 645 -14.34 -2.29 -14.61
C ASN A 645 -13.73 -3.69 -14.82
N ILE A 646 -14.56 -4.68 -15.12
CA ILE A 646 -14.13 -6.03 -15.48
C ILE A 646 -14.25 -6.17 -16.99
N THR A 647 -13.11 -6.21 -17.67
CA THR A 647 -13.04 -6.22 -19.14
C THR A 647 -12.97 -7.62 -19.74
N LYS A 648 -12.57 -8.59 -18.91
CA LYS A 648 -12.46 -10.00 -19.25
C LYS A 648 -12.55 -10.82 -17.96
N SER A 649 -13.34 -11.88 -17.98
CA SER A 649 -13.44 -12.89 -16.93
C SER A 649 -14.24 -14.09 -17.45
N LYS A 650 -14.17 -15.23 -16.76
CA LYS A 650 -15.16 -16.30 -16.93
C LYS A 650 -16.47 -15.85 -16.31
N GLU A 651 -16.49 -15.65 -15.00
CA GLU A 651 -17.58 -14.98 -14.30
C GLU A 651 -17.11 -13.59 -13.83
N GLY A 652 -17.95 -12.57 -13.98
CA GLY A 652 -17.55 -11.21 -13.59
C GLY A 652 -17.42 -11.05 -12.08
N ILE A 653 -18.54 -11.16 -11.38
CA ILE A 653 -18.62 -11.08 -9.92
C ILE A 653 -19.41 -12.28 -9.38
N GLU A 654 -18.80 -13.07 -8.51
CA GLU A 654 -19.41 -14.25 -7.88
C GLU A 654 -19.42 -14.12 -6.35
N ALA A 655 -20.61 -14.24 -5.73
CA ALA A 655 -20.75 -14.38 -4.28
C ALA A 655 -22.17 -14.84 -3.85
N PRO A 656 -22.34 -15.37 -2.62
CA PRO A 656 -23.66 -15.65 -2.04
C PRO A 656 -24.59 -14.44 -1.89
N ILE A 657 -24.01 -13.27 -1.61
CA ILE A 657 -24.73 -12.02 -1.42
C ILE A 657 -23.97 -10.92 -2.16
N ILE A 658 -24.65 -10.24 -3.08
CA ILE A 658 -24.08 -9.11 -3.80
C ILE A 658 -24.97 -7.90 -3.59
N THR A 659 -24.39 -6.80 -3.13
CA THR A 659 -25.08 -5.54 -2.84
C THR A 659 -24.43 -4.37 -3.57
N PHE A 660 -25.22 -3.67 -4.38
CA PHE A 660 -24.85 -2.41 -5.01
C PHE A 660 -25.63 -1.27 -4.36
N ASP A 661 -24.95 -0.50 -3.52
CA ASP A 661 -25.47 0.70 -2.84
C ASP A 661 -25.08 2.00 -3.55
N GLY A 662 -24.18 1.94 -4.54
CA GLY A 662 -23.74 3.08 -5.33
C GLY A 662 -22.61 2.74 -6.30
N GLY A 663 -21.91 3.77 -6.79
CA GLY A 663 -20.77 3.62 -7.70
C GLY A 663 -21.15 3.21 -9.13
N ILE A 664 -20.12 2.87 -9.91
CA ILE A 664 -20.24 2.38 -11.28
C ILE A 664 -19.64 0.98 -11.34
N THR A 665 -20.41 -0.01 -11.80
CA THR A 665 -19.92 -1.36 -12.07
C THR A 665 -20.15 -1.69 -13.53
N ASN A 666 -19.08 -2.01 -14.25
CA ASN A 666 -19.08 -2.36 -15.66
C ASN A 666 -18.39 -3.71 -15.85
N VAL A 667 -19.13 -4.69 -16.37
CA VAL A 667 -18.69 -6.08 -16.45
C VAL A 667 -18.91 -6.65 -17.84
N VAL A 668 -17.84 -7.25 -18.36
CA VAL A 668 -17.85 -8.13 -19.53
C VAL A 668 -17.19 -9.44 -19.14
N SER A 669 -17.94 -10.53 -19.28
CA SER A 669 -17.54 -11.90 -18.98
C SER A 669 -17.83 -12.82 -20.16
N SER A 670 -17.20 -14.00 -20.18
CA SER A 670 -17.48 -15.05 -21.17
C SER A 670 -18.52 -16.06 -20.71
N ASN A 671 -18.74 -16.15 -19.40
CA ASN A 671 -19.90 -16.77 -18.76
C ASN A 671 -20.66 -15.68 -18.01
N ASP A 672 -21.09 -15.90 -16.77
CA ASP A 672 -22.05 -15.01 -16.14
C ASP A 672 -21.44 -13.68 -15.73
N GLY A 673 -22.12 -12.58 -16.00
CA GLY A 673 -21.62 -11.26 -15.62
C GLY A 673 -21.64 -11.10 -14.11
N ILE A 674 -22.78 -11.38 -13.50
CA ILE A 674 -22.96 -11.45 -12.06
C ILE A 674 -23.55 -12.82 -11.75
N ASN A 675 -22.84 -13.63 -10.96
CA ASN A 675 -23.26 -14.94 -10.51
C ASN A 675 -23.56 -14.90 -9.00
N VAL A 676 -24.82 -15.06 -8.63
CA VAL A 676 -25.28 -14.95 -7.24
C VAL A 676 -25.69 -16.32 -6.73
N THR A 677 -24.75 -17.00 -6.06
CA THR A 677 -24.88 -18.41 -5.72
C THR A 677 -24.21 -18.74 -4.38
N LYS A 678 -24.81 -19.66 -3.61
CA LYS A 678 -24.16 -20.29 -2.46
C LYS A 678 -23.41 -21.57 -2.84
N GLY A 679 -23.54 -22.04 -4.09
CA GLY A 679 -22.90 -23.27 -4.56
C GLY A 679 -23.40 -24.55 -3.89
N ILE A 680 -24.54 -24.51 -3.19
CA ILE A 680 -25.08 -25.67 -2.44
C ILE A 680 -25.99 -26.58 -3.27
N VAL A 681 -26.48 -26.09 -4.42
CA VAL A 681 -27.37 -26.83 -5.32
C VAL A 681 -26.53 -27.50 -6.41
N LYS A 682 -26.52 -28.84 -6.43
CA LYS A 682 -25.75 -29.61 -7.42
C LYS A 682 -26.53 -29.79 -8.73
N GLY A 683 -25.83 -29.63 -9.86
CA GLY A 683 -26.34 -30.03 -11.18
C GLY A 683 -27.16 -28.98 -11.92
N GLY A 684 -27.05 -27.69 -11.57
CA GLY A 684 -27.70 -26.60 -12.31
C GLY A 684 -29.23 -26.69 -12.33
N THR A 685 -29.83 -27.01 -11.18
CA THR A 685 -31.29 -27.01 -11.08
C THR A 685 -31.80 -25.60 -10.83
N GLU A 686 -33.02 -25.29 -11.30
CA GLU A 686 -33.80 -24.06 -11.05
C GLU A 686 -34.22 -23.86 -9.57
N SER A 687 -33.52 -24.46 -8.60
CA SER A 687 -33.87 -24.40 -7.20
C SER A 687 -33.33 -23.13 -6.56
N ASN A 688 -34.16 -22.44 -5.79
CA ASN A 688 -33.75 -21.29 -4.99
C ASN A 688 -32.83 -21.72 -3.83
N ASP A 689 -31.56 -21.33 -3.86
CA ASP A 689 -30.56 -21.62 -2.81
C ASP A 689 -30.54 -20.55 -1.69
N GLY A 690 -31.33 -19.49 -1.85
CA GLY A 690 -31.46 -18.37 -0.94
C GLY A 690 -30.30 -17.38 -1.00
N SER A 691 -29.48 -17.37 -2.06
CA SER A 691 -28.57 -16.27 -2.40
C SER A 691 -29.36 -14.99 -2.70
N ASN A 692 -28.71 -13.82 -2.64
CA ASN A 692 -29.43 -12.54 -2.85
C ASN A 692 -28.58 -11.49 -3.59
N LEU A 693 -29.18 -10.94 -4.65
CA LEU A 693 -28.73 -9.74 -5.32
C LEU A 693 -29.57 -8.54 -4.87
N PHE A 694 -28.93 -7.53 -4.31
CA PHE A 694 -29.54 -6.25 -3.98
C PHE A 694 -28.94 -5.14 -4.83
N ILE A 695 -29.78 -4.46 -5.62
CA ILE A 695 -29.38 -3.24 -6.33
C ILE A 695 -30.16 -2.09 -5.70
N ASN A 696 -29.56 -1.45 -4.70
CA ASN A 696 -30.16 -0.34 -3.99
C ASN A 696 -29.90 1.00 -4.71
N ASN A 697 -28.73 1.17 -5.35
CA ASN A 697 -28.38 2.34 -6.16
C ASN A 697 -27.18 2.05 -7.11
N GLY A 698 -26.66 3.09 -7.76
CA GLY A 698 -25.47 3.01 -8.63
C GLY A 698 -25.80 2.83 -10.11
N ILE A 699 -24.77 2.68 -10.93
CA ILE A 699 -24.86 2.38 -12.37
C ILE A 699 -24.22 1.02 -12.61
N ILE A 700 -25.05 0.02 -12.95
CA ILE A 700 -24.64 -1.38 -13.12
C ILE A 700 -24.83 -1.76 -14.58
N ILE A 701 -23.74 -2.05 -15.28
CA ILE A 701 -23.70 -2.36 -16.71
C ILE A 701 -23.07 -3.74 -16.87
N VAL A 702 -23.84 -4.71 -17.38
CA VAL A 702 -23.40 -6.11 -17.39
C VAL A 702 -23.70 -6.79 -18.71
N ALA A 703 -22.70 -7.51 -19.22
CA ALA A 703 -22.86 -8.42 -20.35
C ALA A 703 -22.06 -9.71 -20.09
N GLY A 704 -22.71 -10.85 -20.34
CA GLY A 704 -22.16 -12.20 -20.15
C GLY A 704 -22.91 -13.23 -21.00
N SER A 705 -22.74 -14.51 -20.67
CA SER A 705 -23.69 -15.59 -21.01
C SER A 705 -25.02 -15.24 -20.37
N ASP A 706 -25.26 -15.63 -19.12
CA ASP A 706 -26.23 -14.90 -18.32
C ASP A 706 -25.59 -13.60 -17.88
N ALA A 707 -26.15 -12.47 -18.31
CA ALA A 707 -25.58 -11.23 -17.83
C ALA A 707 -25.77 -11.11 -16.30
N ILE A 708 -26.91 -11.55 -15.76
CA ILE A 708 -27.11 -11.80 -14.33
C ILE A 708 -27.71 -13.19 -14.15
N ASP A 709 -27.03 -14.05 -13.42
CA ASP A 709 -27.56 -15.33 -12.90
C ASP A 709 -27.69 -15.22 -11.38
N SER A 710 -28.88 -15.53 -10.87
CA SER A 710 -29.12 -15.68 -9.44
C SER A 710 -29.82 -17.00 -9.15
N ASN A 711 -29.10 -17.89 -8.49
CA ASN A 711 -29.68 -19.10 -7.88
C ASN A 711 -30.64 -18.77 -6.72
N GLY A 712 -30.82 -17.50 -6.37
CA GLY A 712 -31.70 -17.05 -5.31
C GLY A 712 -32.58 -15.88 -5.76
N ASN A 713 -32.59 -14.80 -4.98
CA ASN A 713 -33.48 -13.66 -5.23
C ASN A 713 -32.73 -12.49 -5.86
N ILE A 714 -33.46 -11.67 -6.61
CA ILE A 714 -33.04 -10.37 -7.13
C ILE A 714 -34.01 -9.31 -6.62
N THR A 715 -33.49 -8.26 -5.99
CA THR A 715 -34.27 -7.09 -5.57
C THR A 715 -33.59 -5.81 -6.04
N ILE A 716 -34.27 -5.06 -6.91
CA ILE A 716 -33.84 -3.74 -7.38
C ILE A 716 -34.68 -2.68 -6.67
N LYS A 717 -34.06 -1.75 -5.95
CA LYS A 717 -34.72 -0.65 -5.23
C LYS A 717 -34.35 0.74 -5.77
N GLY A 718 -33.32 0.86 -6.61
CA GLY A 718 -32.85 2.13 -7.11
C GLY A 718 -31.72 1.99 -8.12
N GLY A 719 -31.11 3.12 -8.50
CA GLY A 719 -30.01 3.15 -9.46
C GLY A 719 -30.44 2.93 -10.91
N THR A 720 -29.46 2.63 -11.77
CA THR A 720 -29.64 2.30 -13.19
C THR A 720 -28.95 0.97 -13.48
N THR A 721 -29.73 -0.01 -13.92
CA THR A 721 -29.29 -1.37 -14.24
C THR A 721 -29.48 -1.63 -15.73
N ILE A 722 -28.38 -1.90 -16.43
CA ILE A 722 -28.31 -2.09 -17.89
C ILE A 722 -27.70 -3.46 -18.14
N VAL A 723 -28.48 -4.35 -18.73
CA VAL A 723 -28.14 -5.76 -18.83
C VAL A 723 -28.31 -6.23 -20.27
N CYS A 724 -27.34 -6.97 -20.78
CA CYS A 724 -27.46 -7.59 -22.09
C CYS A 724 -26.88 -9.00 -22.08
N GLY A 725 -27.76 -9.99 -22.13
CA GLY A 725 -27.42 -11.40 -22.30
C GLY A 725 -27.01 -11.73 -23.74
N PRO A 726 -26.97 -13.02 -24.12
CA PRO A 726 -26.45 -13.47 -25.40
C PRO A 726 -27.54 -13.46 -26.48
N SER A 727 -27.15 -13.77 -27.72
CA SER A 727 -28.08 -13.84 -28.84
C SER A 727 -28.82 -15.18 -28.96
N SER A 728 -28.40 -16.22 -28.24
CA SER A 728 -28.94 -17.58 -28.37
C SER A 728 -29.20 -18.19 -27.01
N SER A 729 -30.27 -18.99 -26.93
CA SER A 729 -30.61 -19.79 -25.75
C SER A 729 -29.58 -20.91 -25.52
N PRO A 730 -29.51 -21.52 -24.32
CA PRO A 730 -30.43 -21.37 -23.18
C PRO A 730 -30.28 -20.06 -22.40
N GLU A 731 -29.11 -19.42 -22.44
CA GLU A 731 -28.79 -18.29 -21.55
C GLU A 731 -29.52 -17.00 -21.92
N GLU A 732 -29.64 -16.10 -20.95
CA GLU A 732 -30.53 -14.95 -20.96
C GLU A 732 -29.90 -13.66 -20.39
N GLY A 733 -30.68 -12.58 -20.40
CA GLY A 733 -30.22 -11.33 -19.77
C GLY A 733 -30.20 -11.45 -18.25
N ILE A 734 -31.29 -11.94 -17.67
CA ILE A 734 -31.46 -12.14 -16.23
C ILE A 734 -32.11 -13.50 -16.01
N ASP A 735 -31.35 -14.43 -15.43
CA ASP A 735 -31.84 -15.68 -14.87
C ASP A 735 -31.96 -15.57 -13.35
N VAL A 736 -33.03 -16.13 -12.80
CA VAL A 736 -33.39 -16.03 -11.39
C VAL A 736 -34.26 -17.20 -10.94
N ASN A 737 -33.80 -17.95 -9.94
CA ASN A 737 -34.56 -19.09 -9.40
C ASN A 737 -35.60 -18.69 -8.33
N GLY A 738 -35.41 -17.55 -7.69
CA GLY A 738 -36.26 -17.01 -6.64
C GLY A 738 -37.13 -15.85 -7.07
N ASN A 739 -37.29 -14.87 -6.17
CA ASN A 739 -38.08 -13.67 -6.44
C ASN A 739 -37.28 -12.70 -7.30
N PHE A 740 -37.91 -12.16 -8.35
CA PHE A 740 -37.38 -11.04 -9.13
C PHE A 740 -38.22 -9.77 -8.88
N LEU A 741 -37.81 -8.95 -7.92
CA LEU A 741 -38.56 -7.76 -7.49
C LEU A 741 -37.93 -6.47 -8.00
N VAL A 742 -38.73 -5.64 -8.66
CA VAL A 742 -38.33 -4.29 -9.10
C VAL A 742 -39.19 -3.26 -8.37
N ASN A 743 -38.58 -2.63 -7.36
CA ASN A 743 -39.23 -1.74 -6.41
C ASN A 743 -38.78 -0.28 -6.55
N GLY A 744 -37.83 0.01 -7.45
CA GLY A 744 -37.33 1.35 -7.71
C GLY A 744 -36.28 1.37 -8.83
N GLY A 745 -35.84 2.58 -9.22
CA GLY A 745 -34.74 2.76 -10.17
C GLY A 745 -35.11 2.50 -11.63
N THR A 746 -34.10 2.49 -12.50
CA THR A 746 -34.26 2.17 -13.93
C THR A 746 -33.63 0.81 -14.21
N LEU A 747 -34.40 -0.10 -14.79
CA LEU A 747 -33.92 -1.39 -15.30
C LEU A 747 -34.19 -1.44 -16.80
N ILE A 748 -33.17 -1.76 -17.59
CA ILE A 748 -33.31 -2.21 -18.97
C ILE A 748 -32.44 -3.45 -19.18
N SER A 749 -33.09 -4.57 -19.52
CA SER A 749 -32.43 -5.83 -19.85
C SER A 749 -32.86 -6.30 -21.22
N GLY A 750 -32.00 -6.99 -21.96
CA GLY A 750 -32.37 -7.77 -23.14
C GLY A 750 -31.55 -9.04 -23.25
N GLY A 751 -32.13 -10.09 -23.82
CA GLY A 751 -31.47 -11.40 -23.94
C GLY A 751 -32.09 -12.27 -25.02
N SER A 752 -31.67 -13.53 -25.06
CA SER A 752 -32.09 -14.51 -26.06
C SER A 752 -33.55 -14.96 -25.88
N ASN A 753 -34.10 -15.71 -26.84
CA ASN A 753 -35.41 -16.33 -26.70
C ASN A 753 -35.29 -17.66 -25.94
N SER A 754 -35.29 -17.59 -24.60
CA SER A 754 -35.22 -18.77 -23.73
C SER A 754 -36.58 -19.12 -23.12
N ASN A 755 -36.78 -20.40 -22.82
CA ASN A 755 -37.93 -20.86 -22.04
C ASN A 755 -37.75 -20.64 -20.53
N MET A 756 -36.54 -20.26 -20.10
CA MET A 756 -36.19 -20.00 -18.70
C MET A 756 -36.51 -18.55 -18.30
N THR A 757 -36.67 -17.66 -19.29
CA THR A 757 -36.85 -16.23 -19.05
C THR A 757 -38.13 -15.96 -18.27
N LYS A 758 -37.96 -15.46 -17.04
CA LYS A 758 -39.05 -15.08 -16.14
C LYS A 758 -39.42 -13.61 -16.32
N ALA A 759 -40.71 -13.29 -16.16
CA ALA A 759 -41.14 -11.91 -15.98
C ALA A 759 -40.74 -11.41 -14.58
N MET A 760 -40.76 -10.09 -14.35
CA MET A 760 -40.68 -9.58 -12.98
C MET A 760 -41.82 -10.14 -12.12
N GLY A 761 -41.56 -10.34 -10.83
CA GLY A 761 -42.52 -10.86 -9.87
C GLY A 761 -43.67 -9.89 -9.62
N ALA A 762 -44.89 -10.41 -9.46
CA ALA A 762 -46.11 -9.62 -9.25
C ALA A 762 -46.10 -8.75 -7.97
N ALA A 763 -45.21 -9.06 -7.02
CA ALA A 763 -45.01 -8.27 -5.81
C ALA A 763 -44.10 -7.04 -6.03
N SER A 764 -43.59 -6.81 -7.24
CA SER A 764 -42.83 -5.60 -7.59
C SER A 764 -43.67 -4.35 -7.35
N ALA A 765 -43.09 -3.35 -6.67
CA ALA A 765 -43.78 -2.11 -6.35
C ALA A 765 -43.79 -1.09 -7.51
N GLN A 766 -42.76 -1.11 -8.38
CA GLN A 766 -42.64 -0.19 -9.51
C GLN A 766 -43.28 -0.79 -10.76
N VAL A 767 -43.92 0.05 -11.59
CA VAL A 767 -44.50 -0.39 -12.86
C VAL A 767 -43.39 -0.86 -13.80
N SER A 768 -43.61 -2.00 -14.44
CA SER A 768 -42.65 -2.63 -15.35
C SER A 768 -43.32 -3.24 -16.56
N MET A 769 -42.51 -3.47 -17.60
CA MET A 769 -42.88 -4.09 -18.86
C MET A 769 -41.96 -5.28 -19.12
N TYR A 770 -42.56 -6.44 -19.35
CA TYR A 770 -41.88 -7.60 -19.93
C TYR A 770 -42.27 -7.70 -21.40
N LEU A 771 -41.38 -7.22 -22.27
CA LEU A 771 -41.58 -7.04 -23.69
C LEU A 771 -41.03 -8.24 -24.44
N LYS A 772 -41.85 -8.93 -25.23
CA LYS A 772 -41.42 -10.08 -26.04
C LYS A 772 -41.61 -9.79 -27.51
N SER A 773 -40.60 -10.06 -28.33
CA SER A 773 -40.74 -9.96 -29.78
C SER A 773 -40.92 -11.34 -30.40
N GLY A 774 -41.83 -11.44 -31.38
CA GLY A 774 -41.98 -12.67 -32.19
C GLY A 774 -40.78 -12.97 -33.09
N THR A 775 -39.87 -11.99 -33.28
CA THR A 775 -38.66 -12.12 -34.10
C THR A 775 -37.46 -11.56 -33.37
N GLN A 776 -36.27 -12.11 -33.61
CA GLN A 776 -35.04 -11.55 -33.04
C GLN A 776 -34.79 -10.12 -33.54
N LEU A 777 -34.40 -9.26 -32.62
CA LEU A 777 -34.16 -7.83 -32.80
C LEU A 777 -32.66 -7.57 -32.90
N ALA A 778 -32.24 -6.77 -33.88
CA ALA A 778 -30.83 -6.57 -34.19
C ALA A 778 -30.10 -5.66 -33.18
N ALA A 779 -28.88 -6.05 -32.79
CA ALA A 779 -27.99 -5.26 -31.91
C ALA A 779 -27.63 -3.87 -32.46
N SER A 780 -27.77 -3.67 -33.78
CA SER A 780 -27.47 -2.41 -34.45
C SER A 780 -28.57 -1.34 -34.27
N SER A 781 -29.73 -1.71 -33.74
CA SER A 781 -30.91 -0.85 -33.61
C SER A 781 -31.23 -0.55 -32.15
N VAL A 782 -32.07 0.47 -31.92
CA VAL A 782 -32.53 0.88 -30.59
C VAL A 782 -33.96 0.45 -30.34
N ILE A 783 -34.28 0.11 -29.09
CA ILE A 783 -35.65 0.18 -28.58
C ILE A 783 -35.87 1.59 -28.03
N HIS A 784 -37.02 2.18 -28.37
CA HIS A 784 -37.45 3.47 -27.84
C HIS A 784 -38.88 3.35 -27.30
N ILE A 785 -39.11 3.84 -26.10
CA ILE A 785 -40.43 3.84 -25.47
C ILE A 785 -40.76 5.27 -25.06
N GLU A 786 -41.94 5.74 -25.47
CA GLU A 786 -42.48 7.05 -25.10
C GLU A 786 -43.90 6.91 -24.56
N ASN A 787 -44.33 7.86 -23.73
CA ASN A 787 -45.74 7.97 -23.34
C ASN A 787 -46.58 8.65 -24.43
N ALA A 788 -47.89 8.77 -24.21
CA ALA A 788 -48.80 9.43 -25.17
C ALA A 788 -48.45 10.89 -25.51
N THR A 789 -47.74 11.61 -24.63
CA THR A 789 -47.30 12.99 -24.85
C THR A 789 -45.94 13.10 -25.55
N GLY A 790 -45.33 11.97 -25.94
CA GLY A 790 -44.00 11.94 -26.57
C GLY A 790 -42.84 12.11 -25.58
N THR A 791 -43.09 11.96 -24.28
CA THR A 791 -42.01 11.95 -23.28
C THR A 791 -41.30 10.60 -23.36
N GLU A 792 -39.99 10.64 -23.60
CA GLU A 792 -39.13 9.46 -23.62
C GLU A 792 -39.04 8.81 -22.25
N MET A 793 -39.29 7.49 -22.20
CA MET A 793 -39.13 6.65 -21.01
C MET A 793 -37.79 5.90 -21.05
N VAL A 794 -37.38 5.44 -22.23
CA VAL A 794 -36.08 4.79 -22.47
C VAL A 794 -35.74 4.82 -23.96
N THR A 795 -34.47 5.08 -24.29
CA THR A 795 -33.86 4.67 -25.56
C THR A 795 -32.65 3.79 -25.26
N PHE A 796 -32.68 2.54 -25.69
CA PHE A 796 -31.63 1.57 -25.39
C PHE A 796 -31.14 0.85 -26.64
N LYS A 797 -29.82 0.73 -26.77
CA LYS A 797 -29.18 -0.11 -27.78
C LYS A 797 -28.57 -1.34 -27.09
N PRO A 798 -29.06 -2.56 -27.38
CA PRO A 798 -28.48 -3.76 -26.81
C PRO A 798 -27.09 -4.04 -27.38
N LYS A 799 -26.25 -4.70 -26.57
CA LYS A 799 -24.91 -5.16 -27.00
C LYS A 799 -25.00 -6.26 -28.05
N ASN A 800 -25.93 -7.20 -27.83
CA ASN A 800 -26.17 -8.38 -28.64
C ASN A 800 -27.57 -8.32 -29.29
N ALA A 801 -27.85 -9.21 -30.24
CA ALA A 801 -29.20 -9.36 -30.76
C ALA A 801 -30.09 -9.98 -29.67
N VAL A 802 -31.34 -9.50 -29.52
CA VAL A 802 -32.22 -9.85 -28.40
C VAL A 802 -33.63 -10.22 -28.86
N SER A 803 -34.37 -10.96 -28.05
CA SER A 803 -35.75 -11.37 -28.35
C SER A 803 -36.78 -10.86 -27.33
N TYR A 804 -36.31 -10.33 -26.20
CA TYR A 804 -37.16 -9.71 -25.19
C TYR A 804 -36.47 -8.49 -24.57
N PHE A 805 -37.24 -7.70 -23.82
CA PHE A 805 -36.71 -6.75 -22.86
C PHE A 805 -37.45 -6.80 -21.53
N HIS A 806 -36.73 -6.69 -20.42
CA HIS A 806 -37.31 -6.23 -19.15
C HIS A 806 -37.08 -4.73 -19.05
N PHE A 807 -38.14 -3.96 -18.84
CA PHE A 807 -38.04 -2.52 -18.66
C PHE A 807 -38.82 -2.06 -17.44
N SER A 808 -38.18 -1.25 -16.60
CA SER A 808 -38.86 -0.48 -15.55
C SER A 808 -38.17 0.86 -15.39
N SER A 809 -38.93 1.89 -15.06
CA SER A 809 -38.44 3.23 -14.78
C SER A 809 -39.40 3.92 -13.81
N PRO A 810 -38.94 4.85 -12.95
CA PRO A 810 -39.82 5.58 -12.04
C PRO A 810 -40.88 6.41 -12.78
N GLY A 811 -40.65 6.72 -14.07
CA GLY A 811 -41.62 7.42 -14.93
C GLY A 811 -42.75 6.55 -15.47
N LEU A 812 -42.69 5.22 -15.30
CA LEU A 812 -43.78 4.34 -15.70
C LEU A 812 -44.94 4.40 -14.70
N LEU A 813 -46.15 4.60 -15.21
CA LEU A 813 -47.36 4.77 -14.43
C LEU A 813 -48.40 3.69 -14.80
N LYS A 814 -49.28 3.36 -13.86
CA LYS A 814 -50.45 2.50 -14.10
C LYS A 814 -51.46 3.23 -14.98
N ASN A 815 -52.31 2.47 -15.68
CA ASN A 815 -53.37 3.01 -16.54
C ASN A 815 -52.90 4.10 -17.52
N THR A 816 -51.69 3.95 -18.06
CA THR A 816 -51.06 4.96 -18.93
C THR A 816 -50.66 4.32 -20.25
N GLN A 817 -50.93 5.03 -21.35
CA GLN A 817 -50.60 4.56 -22.69
C GLN A 817 -49.14 4.87 -23.05
N TYR A 818 -48.47 3.88 -23.64
CA TYR A 818 -47.10 3.94 -24.14
C TYR A 818 -47.02 3.44 -25.58
N LYS A 819 -46.10 4.02 -26.35
CA LYS A 819 -45.74 3.56 -27.69
C LYS A 819 -44.34 2.95 -27.65
N ILE A 820 -44.19 1.80 -28.29
CA ILE A 820 -42.93 1.06 -28.33
C ILE A 820 -42.44 1.04 -29.77
N TYR A 821 -41.28 1.61 -30.00
CA TYR A 821 -40.60 1.66 -31.28
C TYR A 821 -39.35 0.78 -31.26
N PHE A 822 -39.03 0.20 -32.42
CA PHE A 822 -37.73 -0.44 -32.65
C PHE A 822 -37.11 0.08 -33.94
N GLY A 823 -35.81 0.40 -33.91
CA GLY A 823 -35.11 1.15 -34.95
C GLY A 823 -35.20 2.67 -34.73
N GLY A 824 -34.97 3.45 -35.77
CA GLY A 824 -34.87 4.90 -35.69
C GLY A 824 -33.43 5.36 -35.50
N SER A 825 -33.26 6.63 -35.11
CA SER A 825 -31.95 7.22 -34.85
C SER A 825 -31.98 8.07 -33.57
N TYR A 826 -30.82 8.22 -32.93
CA TYR A 826 -30.65 9.07 -31.76
C TYR A 826 -29.50 10.04 -32.01
N THR A 827 -29.73 11.33 -31.80
CA THR A 827 -28.75 12.38 -32.11
C THR A 827 -28.56 13.33 -30.93
N GLY A 828 -27.38 13.95 -30.82
CA GLY A 828 -27.12 15.03 -29.87
C GLY A 828 -26.96 14.61 -28.40
N GLY A 829 -26.86 13.31 -28.08
CA GLY A 829 -26.68 12.81 -26.72
C GLY A 829 -25.49 11.87 -26.52
N THR A 830 -25.37 11.33 -25.31
CA THR A 830 -24.39 10.30 -24.90
C THR A 830 -25.13 9.00 -24.58
N PHE A 831 -24.43 8.01 -24.02
CA PHE A 831 -25.07 6.84 -23.45
C PHE A 831 -24.39 6.44 -22.14
N VAL A 832 -25.19 5.91 -21.22
CA VAL A 832 -24.76 5.18 -20.04
C VAL A 832 -24.54 3.74 -20.48
N GLY A 833 -23.27 3.37 -20.60
CA GLY A 833 -22.80 2.11 -21.17
C GLY A 833 -21.29 2.19 -21.43
N ASN A 834 -20.63 1.05 -21.57
CA ASN A 834 -19.18 1.00 -21.80
C ASN A 834 -18.80 1.69 -23.13
N SER A 835 -17.55 2.09 -23.32
CA SER A 835 -16.89 2.59 -24.55
C SER A 835 -17.20 1.87 -25.89
N SER A 836 -17.99 0.79 -25.89
CA SER A 836 -18.35 -0.07 -27.02
C SER A 836 -19.66 0.31 -27.75
N GLY A 837 -20.29 1.45 -27.43
CA GLY A 837 -21.39 2.01 -28.23
C GLY A 837 -22.73 1.27 -28.12
N TRP A 838 -22.99 0.63 -26.98
CA TRP A 838 -24.27 0.03 -26.55
C TRP A 838 -24.62 0.54 -25.15
N GLY A 839 -25.90 0.54 -24.79
CA GLY A 839 -26.37 1.03 -23.49
C GLY A 839 -27.58 1.94 -23.58
N LEU A 840 -27.84 2.65 -22.48
CA LEU A 840 -28.97 3.58 -22.32
C LEU A 840 -28.57 4.94 -22.88
N TYR A 841 -29.23 5.40 -23.94
CA TYR A 841 -28.97 6.71 -24.53
C TYR A 841 -29.60 7.82 -23.69
N THR A 842 -28.87 8.92 -23.50
CA THR A 842 -29.27 10.02 -22.62
C THR A 842 -28.85 11.37 -23.18
N GLY A 843 -29.61 12.42 -22.86
CA GLY A 843 -29.24 13.81 -23.16
C GLY A 843 -29.32 14.22 -24.63
N GLY A 844 -29.90 13.37 -25.49
CA GLY A 844 -30.15 13.66 -26.90
C GLY A 844 -31.63 13.53 -27.26
N ALA A 845 -31.91 13.38 -28.55
CA ALA A 845 -33.26 13.22 -29.08
C ALA A 845 -33.37 11.98 -29.97
N TYR A 846 -34.39 11.17 -29.70
CA TYR A 846 -34.83 10.11 -30.59
C TYR A 846 -35.59 10.67 -31.80
N SER A 847 -35.36 10.07 -32.97
CA SER A 847 -36.13 10.28 -34.20
C SER A 847 -36.67 8.95 -34.69
N ASN A 848 -37.98 8.92 -34.93
CA ASN A 848 -38.68 7.76 -35.50
C ASN A 848 -38.40 7.55 -36.99
N SER A 849 -37.60 8.41 -37.63
CA SER A 849 -37.17 8.20 -39.02
C SER A 849 -36.32 6.93 -39.10
N GLY A 850 -36.81 5.93 -39.85
CA GLY A 850 -36.22 4.58 -39.89
C GLY A 850 -36.60 3.67 -38.72
N GLY A 851 -37.47 4.14 -37.81
CA GLY A 851 -38.03 3.37 -36.71
C GLY A 851 -39.40 2.79 -37.06
N THR A 852 -39.72 1.62 -36.51
CA THR A 852 -41.03 0.97 -36.65
C THR A 852 -41.77 1.04 -35.33
N LEU A 853 -42.99 1.60 -35.33
CA LEU A 853 -43.91 1.46 -34.20
C LEU A 853 -44.32 -0.02 -34.09
N LYS A 854 -43.85 -0.70 -33.06
CA LYS A 854 -44.15 -2.12 -32.81
C LYS A 854 -45.52 -2.32 -32.18
N THR A 855 -45.85 -1.49 -31.19
CA THR A 855 -47.16 -1.55 -30.54
C THR A 855 -47.48 -0.26 -29.79
N THR A 856 -48.78 -0.02 -29.58
CA THR A 856 -49.31 0.96 -28.63
C THR A 856 -50.08 0.19 -27.57
N THR A 857 -49.72 0.36 -26.30
CA THR A 857 -50.27 -0.42 -25.19
C THR A 857 -50.58 0.46 -23.99
N THR A 858 -51.53 0.04 -23.15
CA THR A 858 -51.88 0.71 -21.91
C THR A 858 -51.54 -0.21 -20.75
N THR A 859 -50.77 0.30 -19.78
CA THR A 859 -50.43 -0.45 -18.56
C THR A 859 -51.67 -0.73 -17.71
N SER A 860 -51.63 -1.82 -16.94
CA SER A 860 -52.71 -2.24 -16.05
C SER A 860 -53.09 -1.17 -15.03
N THR A 861 -54.36 -1.16 -14.63
CA THR A 861 -54.88 -0.33 -13.53
C THR A 861 -54.51 -0.89 -12.15
N THR A 862 -54.33 -2.20 -12.03
CA THR A 862 -54.09 -2.89 -10.75
C THR A 862 -52.69 -3.46 -10.64
N ASN A 863 -52.19 -4.08 -11.71
CA ASN A 863 -50.91 -4.78 -11.71
C ASN A 863 -49.75 -3.82 -11.97
N THR A 864 -48.58 -4.12 -11.42
CA THR A 864 -47.33 -3.39 -11.69
C THR A 864 -46.57 -4.01 -12.87
N VAL A 865 -46.64 -5.32 -13.06
CA VAL A 865 -45.96 -6.03 -14.16
C VAL A 865 -46.88 -6.18 -15.37
N ASN A 866 -46.39 -5.76 -16.55
CA ASN A 866 -47.15 -5.76 -17.82
C ASN A 866 -46.41 -6.58 -18.89
N SER A 867 -46.94 -7.76 -19.22
CA SER A 867 -46.39 -8.59 -20.30
C SER A 867 -46.98 -8.17 -21.65
N ILE A 868 -46.11 -7.80 -22.60
CA ILE A 868 -46.50 -7.28 -23.92
C ILE A 868 -45.74 -8.07 -24.99
N THR A 869 -46.45 -8.54 -26.01
CA THR A 869 -45.84 -9.21 -27.17
C THR A 869 -46.02 -8.34 -28.42
N PHE A 870 -45.00 -8.25 -29.28
CA PHE A 870 -45.05 -7.49 -30.53
C PHE A 870 -44.24 -8.10 -31.68
#